data_AF-A0A9K3Q5L2-F1
#
_entry.id   AF-A0A9K3Q5L2-F1
#
_cell.length_a   1.000
_cell.length_b   1.000
_cell.length_c   1.000
_cell.angle_alpha   90.00
_cell.angle_beta   90.00
_cell.angle_gamma   90.00
#
_symmetry.space_group_name_H-M   'P 1'
#
loop_
_entity.id
_entity.type
_entity.pdbx_description
1 polymer ?
#
loop_
_entity_poly.entity_id
_entity_poly.type
_entity_poly.pdbx_seq_one_letter_code
_entity_poly.pdbx_strand_id
1 'polypeptide(L)'
;MDLKHAVDDKSDVGTPSELIMTTGATAEPSSDSKTVERRRAAVTDCSSHHNIPDTLSDTVPDPSDDIPGAVHIFAAGMQDCEQTIAPTASIVPDEIMPPKVIVLDDAELEAEYTERINQKAVLAEILSPKGTSTKKGMVAATFLLLVVTGVILGVVFGTTEKKVYPNLTLCQSRAGCEAFSGVQVDVDGVEFKQAVKEYMKNMTNSPYGSRISCWDVSQVTNMSFAFSFFSEIIDFYDPDLDDGKFKSFNQALDCWDTSNVIDMSGMFAGALSFNQDIGSWNVSSVTNMNSMFSGAEAFELDIDPWDVSSVTDMSRMFAGAISFNQDIGSWDVSSVKDMTGMFVNAHAFNQDIASWNVSNVTDMKGMFVNAHAFNGDIGLWDVFSVTNMTGMFYGAYSFNQDIGSWDVSSVTDMNSMFYGSEAFNQDIGSWDVSSVTDMNFMFYGAESFNQEIGWWDMSSVKYMREMFRDAYIFDQDIQSWDVSSVTDMTGIFVHAHGFNQDIGSWDVSSVTNMSHMFDSSYLFSKNIRTWNVSSVTDMSHMFHSASTFDQEIGLWNVSSVTDMTGMFLDARAFNQDIGSWDVSSVTNMSYMFSFSFSFDRDIRTWNVSSVIDMNSMFYAAFSFNQDIGSWDISSVTDMNSMFLVASTFNQNLCAWNDNFNSSISRGISQDMFRKSGCSVTSDPTSHAWCQVCSA
;
A
#
# COMPACT_ATOMS: atom_id res chain seq x y z
N MET A 1 42.11 -21.77 -52.65
CA MET A 1 41.23 -22.29 -51.57
C MET A 1 41.99 -22.11 -50.27
N ASP A 2 42.25 -20.88 -49.83
CA ASP A 2 41.36 -19.72 -49.58
C ASP A 2 40.76 -19.87 -48.19
N LEU A 3 41.32 -19.21 -47.16
CA LEU A 3 41.35 -17.77 -46.87
C LEU A 3 40.01 -17.27 -46.27
N LYS A 4 39.95 -16.26 -45.38
CA LYS A 4 40.86 -15.72 -44.34
C LYS A 4 40.15 -14.49 -43.72
N HIS A 5 40.72 -13.95 -42.64
CA HIS A 5 40.55 -12.57 -42.14
C HIS A 5 39.27 -12.21 -41.34
N ALA A 6 39.26 -11.21 -40.44
CA ALA A 6 40.24 -10.56 -39.51
C ALA A 6 39.60 -9.22 -38.98
N VAL A 7 39.79 -8.76 -37.72
CA VAL A 7 40.82 -7.79 -37.16
C VAL A 7 40.77 -6.39 -37.84
N ASP A 8 41.09 -5.22 -37.25
CA ASP A 8 41.43 -4.73 -35.88
C ASP A 8 40.17 -4.13 -35.18
N ASP A 9 40.09 -3.62 -33.94
CA ASP A 9 41.00 -3.23 -32.83
C ASP A 9 41.60 -1.78 -32.79
N LYS A 10 41.73 -1.26 -31.54
CA LYS A 10 42.49 -0.11 -30.96
C LYS A 10 42.74 1.24 -31.70
N SER A 11 42.28 2.31 -31.03
CA SER A 11 42.98 3.59 -30.66
C SER A 11 44.28 4.03 -31.35
N ASP A 12 44.42 5.34 -31.65
CA ASP A 12 45.21 6.27 -30.79
C ASP A 12 45.15 7.80 -31.10
N VAL A 13 45.44 8.60 -30.06
CA VAL A 13 46.09 9.96 -29.99
C VAL A 13 45.72 11.13 -30.95
N GLY A 14 45.49 12.35 -30.42
CA GLY A 14 45.47 13.58 -31.27
C GLY A 14 45.10 14.99 -30.70
N THR A 15 45.57 15.42 -29.51
CA THR A 15 45.48 16.84 -29.02
C THR A 15 46.55 17.76 -29.68
N PRO A 16 46.56 19.13 -29.62
CA PRO A 16 45.99 20.02 -28.56
C PRO A 16 45.47 21.43 -29.02
N SER A 17 45.36 22.37 -28.06
CA SER A 17 45.24 23.85 -28.18
C SER A 17 43.88 24.44 -28.62
N GLU A 18 43.41 25.60 -28.10
CA GLU A 18 43.77 26.32 -26.85
C GLU A 18 42.68 27.34 -26.42
N LEU A 19 42.82 27.81 -25.16
CA LEU A 19 42.13 28.91 -24.48
C LEU A 19 41.78 30.17 -25.30
N ILE A 20 40.72 30.88 -24.86
CA ILE A 20 40.84 32.26 -24.29
C ILE A 20 39.54 32.67 -23.55
N MET A 21 39.69 33.33 -22.39
CA MET A 21 38.61 34.01 -21.66
C MET A 21 38.71 35.53 -21.84
N THR A 22 37.57 36.23 -21.87
CA THR A 22 37.37 37.59 -21.31
C THR A 22 35.85 37.76 -21.07
N THR A 23 35.28 38.11 -19.92
CA THR A 23 35.54 39.12 -18.86
C THR A 23 35.17 40.56 -19.25
N GLY A 24 34.20 41.16 -18.56
CA GLY A 24 33.82 42.58 -18.71
C GLY A 24 32.48 42.91 -18.04
N ALA A 25 32.50 43.34 -16.78
CA ALA A 25 31.31 43.70 -16.00
C ALA A 25 31.11 45.22 -15.89
N THR A 26 29.90 45.69 -15.55
CA THR A 26 29.62 46.61 -14.40
C THR A 26 28.15 47.11 -14.37
N ALA A 27 27.74 47.61 -13.19
CA ALA A 27 26.61 48.52 -12.90
C ALA A 27 25.19 47.95 -12.69
N GLU A 28 24.90 47.66 -11.41
CA GLU A 28 23.62 47.88 -10.70
C GLU A 28 23.18 49.38 -10.69
N PRO A 29 22.01 49.81 -10.11
CA PRO A 29 21.05 49.06 -9.25
C PRO A 29 19.54 49.22 -9.58
N SER A 30 18.67 48.40 -8.96
CA SER A 30 17.57 48.82 -8.03
C SER A 30 16.42 47.78 -7.89
N SER A 31 15.83 47.72 -6.67
CA SER A 31 14.45 47.29 -6.28
C SER A 31 13.66 46.29 -7.16
N ASP A 32 13.05 45.21 -6.66
CA ASP A 32 12.54 44.94 -5.29
C ASP A 32 12.61 43.44 -4.94
N SER A 33 12.78 43.11 -3.65
CA SER A 33 12.44 41.79 -3.10
C SER A 33 11.49 41.94 -1.91
N LYS A 34 10.35 41.26 -1.95
CA LYS A 34 9.40 41.21 -0.83
C LYS A 34 9.70 40.00 0.04
N THR A 35 10.32 40.24 1.19
CA THR A 35 10.43 39.23 2.25
C THR A 35 9.03 38.90 2.78
N VAL A 36 8.68 37.61 2.85
CA VAL A 36 7.46 37.14 3.52
C VAL A 36 7.83 36.72 4.93
N GLU A 37 7.30 37.41 5.95
CA GLU A 37 7.54 37.08 7.36
C GLU A 37 6.81 35.79 7.75
N ARG A 38 7.52 34.67 7.92
CA ARG A 38 6.97 33.47 8.57
C ARG A 38 6.68 33.79 10.05
N ARG A 39 5.39 33.88 10.40
CA ARG A 39 4.95 33.98 11.81
C ARG A 39 5.15 32.65 12.52
N ARG A 40 6.20 32.51 13.33
CA ARG A 40 6.24 31.48 14.39
C ARG A 40 5.24 31.84 15.49
N ALA A 41 4.15 31.10 15.60
CA ALA A 41 3.36 31.06 16.82
C ALA A 41 4.06 30.14 17.83
N ALA A 42 4.48 30.68 18.96
CA ALA A 42 5.03 29.87 20.04
C ALA A 42 3.88 29.36 20.93
N VAL A 43 3.61 28.05 20.87
CA VAL A 43 2.83 27.39 21.94
C VAL A 43 3.72 27.35 23.18
N THR A 44 3.18 27.71 24.34
CA THR A 44 3.90 27.63 25.62
C THR A 44 3.00 27.00 26.67
N ASP A 45 3.61 26.05 27.38
CA ASP A 45 3.09 25.20 28.45
C ASP A 45 2.05 25.85 29.41
N CYS A 46 1.09 25.04 29.85
CA CYS A 46 0.03 25.41 30.78
C CYS A 46 0.22 24.73 32.14
N SER A 47 0.79 25.45 33.11
CA SER A 47 0.95 24.93 34.48
C SER A 47 0.61 25.92 35.60
N SER A 48 -0.20 25.42 36.55
CA SER A 48 -0.54 25.97 37.89
C SER A 48 -1.51 27.17 38.04
N HIS A 49 -2.48 27.00 38.95
CA HIS A 49 -3.30 28.07 39.54
C HIS A 49 -2.67 28.62 40.84
N HIS A 50 -2.84 29.92 41.15
CA HIS A 50 -3.70 30.40 42.27
C HIS A 50 -3.60 31.93 42.56
N ASN A 51 -4.68 32.47 43.16
CA ASN A 51 -4.80 33.70 43.98
C ASN A 51 -4.41 35.06 43.31
N ILE A 52 -5.29 36.03 43.01
CA ILE A 52 -6.36 36.72 43.81
C ILE A 52 -5.81 37.42 45.07
N PRO A 53 -6.05 38.75 45.31
CA PRO A 53 -6.40 39.87 44.41
C PRO A 53 -5.54 41.16 44.68
N ASP A 54 -5.91 42.33 44.13
CA ASP A 54 -6.31 43.50 44.98
C ASP A 54 -6.82 44.78 44.24
N THR A 55 -8.11 45.08 44.47
CA THR A 55 -8.72 46.43 44.71
C THR A 55 -8.83 47.55 43.65
N LEU A 56 -9.83 48.42 43.91
CA LEU A 56 -10.17 49.74 43.34
C LEU A 56 -10.85 49.70 41.93
N SER A 57 -12.14 50.03 41.72
CA SER A 57 -13.00 51.17 42.16
C SER A 57 -12.65 52.50 41.46
N ASP A 58 -13.57 53.33 40.97
CA ASP A 58 -15.04 53.31 41.10
C ASP A 58 -15.73 54.28 40.09
N THR A 59 -17.06 54.41 40.18
CA THR A 59 -17.96 55.46 39.62
C THR A 59 -18.35 55.48 38.13
N VAL A 60 -19.66 55.72 37.94
CA VAL A 60 -20.41 56.05 36.71
C VAL A 60 -21.04 57.44 36.90
N PRO A 61 -21.11 58.31 35.88
CA PRO A 61 -22.44 58.80 35.46
C PRO A 61 -22.62 59.09 33.94
N ASP A 62 -23.80 58.69 33.45
CA ASP A 62 -24.53 59.19 32.25
C ASP A 62 -25.20 60.58 32.59
N PRO A 63 -26.00 61.32 31.77
CA PRO A 63 -26.67 60.95 30.50
C PRO A 63 -26.83 62.06 29.41
N SER A 64 -27.75 61.82 28.45
CA SER A 64 -28.50 62.76 27.57
C SER A 64 -27.73 63.53 26.48
N ASP A 65 -28.24 63.81 25.26
CA ASP A 65 -29.46 63.41 24.50
C ASP A 65 -29.06 63.47 22.98
N ASP A 66 -29.77 62.96 21.97
CA ASP A 66 -31.12 63.36 21.50
C ASP A 66 -31.65 62.41 20.38
N ILE A 67 -32.97 62.28 20.20
CA ILE A 67 -33.65 61.50 19.14
C ILE A 67 -34.95 62.20 18.73
N PRO A 68 -35.47 62.04 17.48
CA PRO A 68 -36.73 61.28 17.36
C PRO A 68 -37.00 60.55 16.02
N GLY A 69 -37.79 59.45 16.07
CA GLY A 69 -38.45 58.82 14.89
C GLY A 69 -38.41 57.27 14.87
N ALA A 70 -39.07 56.51 15.76
CA ALA A 70 -40.52 56.23 15.86
C ALA A 70 -41.07 55.36 14.70
N VAL A 71 -41.91 54.31 14.83
CA VAL A 71 -42.73 53.65 15.92
C VAL A 71 -43.29 52.32 15.30
N HIS A 72 -43.56 51.14 15.90
CA HIS A 72 -43.48 50.48 17.23
C HIS A 72 -43.28 48.93 17.02
N ILE A 73 -42.89 48.03 17.95
CA ILE A 73 -43.54 47.41 19.15
C ILE A 73 -44.93 46.74 18.84
N PHE A 74 -45.32 45.50 19.21
CA PHE A 74 -44.95 44.47 20.22
C PHE A 74 -44.79 43.06 19.59
N ALA A 75 -44.14 42.00 20.13
CA ALA A 75 -43.51 41.62 21.44
C ALA A 75 -44.28 40.61 22.34
N ALA A 76 -43.50 39.72 23.02
CA ALA A 76 -43.85 38.62 23.96
C ALA A 76 -44.46 37.30 23.38
N GLY A 77 -44.22 36.10 23.96
CA GLY A 77 -43.19 35.72 24.95
C GLY A 77 -43.45 34.43 25.77
N MET A 78 -42.38 33.64 26.01
CA MET A 78 -42.07 32.75 27.17
C MET A 78 -42.81 31.40 27.46
N GLN A 79 -41.96 30.44 27.88
CA GLN A 79 -42.10 29.36 28.90
C GLN A 79 -42.80 28.00 28.66
N ASP A 80 -41.99 26.95 28.78
CA ASP A 80 -42.07 25.73 29.62
C ASP A 80 -43.43 25.25 30.20
N CYS A 81 -43.74 23.96 30.01
CA CYS A 81 -43.63 22.94 31.08
C CYS A 81 -44.04 21.53 30.60
N GLU A 82 -43.57 20.49 31.32
CA GLU A 82 -44.02 19.09 31.16
C GLU A 82 -45.41 18.84 31.77
N GLN A 83 -46.16 17.86 31.25
CA GLN A 83 -46.47 16.62 31.99
C GLN A 83 -47.27 15.59 31.17
N THR A 84 -47.31 14.35 31.66
CA THR A 84 -47.87 13.15 31.01
C THR A 84 -49.30 12.83 31.47
N ILE A 85 -50.07 12.14 30.62
CA ILE A 85 -50.98 11.00 30.91
C ILE A 85 -51.77 10.63 29.63
N ALA A 86 -52.06 9.34 29.45
CA ALA A 86 -52.84 8.75 28.35
C ALA A 86 -53.87 7.74 28.93
N PRO A 87 -54.67 6.98 28.15
CA PRO A 87 -54.92 7.01 26.70
C PRO A 87 -56.42 6.98 26.30
N THR A 88 -56.73 7.26 25.04
CA THR A 88 -57.93 6.72 24.34
C THR A 88 -57.58 6.41 22.89
N ALA A 89 -57.97 5.22 22.40
CA ALA A 89 -57.55 4.73 21.09
C ALA A 89 -58.49 5.14 19.94
N SER A 90 -57.91 5.37 18.76
CA SER A 90 -58.55 5.22 17.46
C SER A 90 -57.53 4.57 16.49
N ILE A 91 -58.03 3.86 15.49
CA ILE A 91 -57.26 3.08 14.50
C ILE A 91 -57.38 3.76 13.12
N VAL A 92 -56.47 3.44 12.18
CA VAL A 92 -56.44 3.70 10.70
C VAL A 92 -55.36 4.72 10.26
N PRO A 93 -54.51 4.39 9.26
CA PRO A 93 -53.78 3.14 8.99
C PRO A 93 -52.24 3.44 8.89
N ASP A 94 -51.46 2.60 8.20
CA ASP A 94 -50.00 2.76 8.08
C ASP A 94 -49.55 4.01 7.30
N GLU A 95 -48.71 4.85 7.92
CA GLU A 95 -47.81 5.79 7.23
C GLU A 95 -46.40 5.20 7.18
N ILE A 96 -45.75 5.27 6.01
CA ILE A 96 -44.35 4.87 5.85
C ILE A 96 -43.46 6.00 6.38
N MET A 97 -42.95 5.85 7.60
CA MET A 97 -41.82 6.67 8.07
C MET A 97 -40.52 6.28 7.33
N PRO A 98 -39.60 7.24 7.14
CA PRO A 98 -38.30 6.97 6.52
C PRO A 98 -37.47 5.96 7.34
N PRO A 99 -36.53 5.24 6.71
CA PRO A 99 -35.74 4.21 7.39
C PRO A 99 -34.95 4.80 8.55
N LYS A 100 -35.32 4.35 9.75
CA LYS A 100 -34.60 4.62 10.99
C LYS A 100 -33.24 3.94 10.91
N VAL A 101 -32.16 4.71 10.96
CA VAL A 101 -30.79 4.17 11.02
C VAL A 101 -30.67 3.24 12.22
N ILE A 102 -30.45 1.96 11.95
CA ILE A 102 -30.06 0.97 12.94
C ILE A 102 -28.54 0.94 12.89
N VAL A 103 -27.89 1.47 13.93
CA VAL A 103 -26.52 1.08 14.24
C VAL A 103 -26.60 -0.39 14.66
N LEU A 104 -26.01 -1.27 13.87
CA LEU A 104 -25.83 -2.68 14.23
C LEU A 104 -24.72 -2.76 15.28
N ASP A 105 -24.77 -3.74 16.17
CA ASP A 105 -23.73 -3.95 17.18
C ASP A 105 -22.59 -4.85 16.67
N ASP A 106 -21.39 -4.66 17.23
CA ASP A 106 -20.13 -5.29 16.81
C ASP A 106 -20.04 -6.76 17.22
N ALA A 107 -20.96 -7.59 16.74
CA ALA A 107 -21.13 -8.98 17.16
C ALA A 107 -21.28 -10.02 16.03
N GLU A 108 -21.20 -9.62 14.75
CA GLU A 108 -21.28 -10.59 13.62
C GLU A 108 -20.40 -10.25 12.39
N LEU A 109 -19.35 -9.42 12.56
CA LEU A 109 -18.32 -9.17 11.52
C LEU A 109 -17.09 -10.13 11.61
N GLU A 110 -16.84 -10.71 12.78
CA GLU A 110 -15.70 -11.61 13.07
C GLU A 110 -16.00 -13.07 12.64
N ALA A 111 -16.33 -13.26 11.37
CA ALA A 111 -16.76 -14.57 10.84
C ALA A 111 -16.23 -14.95 9.43
N GLU A 112 -15.72 -14.03 8.61
CA GLU A 112 -15.32 -14.33 7.22
C GLU A 112 -13.82 -14.07 6.89
N TYR A 113 -12.95 -13.83 7.89
CA TYR A 113 -11.50 -13.68 7.66
C TYR A 113 -10.61 -14.85 8.16
N THR A 114 -11.16 -15.82 8.89
CA THR A 114 -10.39 -16.97 9.43
C THR A 114 -10.46 -18.24 8.55
N GLU A 115 -10.46 -18.12 7.22
CA GLU A 115 -10.38 -19.30 6.31
C GLU A 115 -9.33 -19.23 5.17
N ARG A 116 -8.29 -18.37 5.27
CA ARG A 116 -7.20 -18.33 4.26
C ARG A 116 -5.76 -18.54 4.72
N ILE A 117 -5.49 -18.65 6.03
CA ILE A 117 -4.12 -18.83 6.55
C ILE A 117 -3.75 -20.31 6.84
N ASN A 118 -4.72 -21.23 6.93
CA ASN A 118 -4.49 -22.63 7.34
C ASN A 118 -4.50 -23.68 6.19
N GLN A 119 -3.95 -23.37 5.01
CA GLN A 119 -3.77 -24.34 3.92
C GLN A 119 -2.31 -24.80 3.72
N LYS A 120 -1.71 -25.47 4.72
CA LYS A 120 -0.47 -26.28 4.51
C LYS A 120 -0.20 -27.41 5.50
N ALA A 121 -1.22 -28.17 5.90
CA ALA A 121 -1.05 -29.41 6.65
C ALA A 121 -2.13 -30.47 6.32
N VAL A 122 -1.87 -31.72 6.71
CA VAL A 122 -2.83 -32.86 6.74
C VAL A 122 -3.26 -33.42 5.36
N LEU A 123 -2.34 -34.12 4.69
CA LEU A 123 -2.68 -35.23 3.77
C LEU A 123 -2.35 -36.60 4.42
N ALA A 124 -2.93 -36.85 5.60
CA ALA A 124 -2.88 -38.11 6.35
C ALA A 124 -3.95 -38.04 7.46
N GLU A 125 -4.75 -39.05 7.79
CA GLU A 125 -4.83 -40.42 7.29
C GLU A 125 -6.26 -40.96 7.52
N ILE A 126 -7.05 -41.18 6.46
CA ILE A 126 -8.28 -41.99 6.56
C ILE A 126 -7.92 -43.44 6.21
N LEU A 127 -7.63 -44.26 7.21
CA LEU A 127 -7.81 -45.73 7.13
C LEU A 127 -7.74 -46.39 8.52
N SER A 128 -8.87 -46.87 9.03
CA SER A 128 -8.92 -47.72 10.24
C SER A 128 -9.35 -49.15 9.88
N PRO A 129 -8.43 -50.12 9.88
CA PRO A 129 -8.77 -51.55 9.86
C PRO A 129 -8.81 -52.13 11.29
N LYS A 130 -9.97 -52.62 11.73
CA LYS A 130 -10.05 -53.52 12.89
C LYS A 130 -9.60 -54.92 12.49
N GLY A 131 -8.58 -55.48 13.14
CA GLY A 131 -8.38 -56.94 13.16
C GLY A 131 -6.93 -57.47 13.14
N THR A 132 -6.46 -57.90 14.32
CA THR A 132 -5.57 -59.07 14.53
C THR A 132 -4.39 -59.33 13.58
N SER A 133 -3.13 -59.20 14.05
CA SER A 133 -2.32 -60.38 14.47
C SER A 133 -0.86 -60.05 14.91
N THR A 134 -0.44 -60.68 16.02
CA THR A 134 0.94 -61.12 16.36
C THR A 134 2.19 -60.20 16.26
N LYS A 135 2.60 -59.70 17.44
CA LYS A 135 3.93 -59.89 18.11
C LYS A 135 5.24 -59.33 17.51
N LYS A 136 5.97 -58.62 18.42
CA LYS A 136 7.38 -58.15 18.40
C LYS A 136 7.64 -56.89 17.55
N GLY A 137 8.09 -55.74 18.08
CA GLY A 137 8.22 -55.29 19.48
C GLY A 137 9.47 -54.40 19.73
N MET A 138 9.49 -53.63 20.84
CA MET A 138 10.62 -52.86 21.40
C MET A 138 11.13 -51.65 20.54
N VAL A 139 11.38 -50.42 21.04
CA VAL A 139 11.42 -49.82 22.39
C VAL A 139 11.00 -48.32 22.32
N ALA A 140 10.49 -47.75 23.44
CA ALA A 140 10.34 -46.30 23.75
C ALA A 140 9.31 -45.47 22.91
N ALA A 141 8.51 -44.52 23.40
CA ALA A 141 8.47 -43.67 24.62
C ALA A 141 9.47 -42.49 24.62
N THR A 142 9.17 -41.25 25.04
CA THR A 142 7.91 -40.51 25.35
C THR A 142 8.33 -39.02 25.41
N PHE A 143 7.48 -38.07 24.97
CA PHE A 143 7.26 -36.71 25.54
C PHE A 143 6.72 -35.73 24.46
N LEU A 144 5.44 -35.36 24.54
CA LEU A 144 4.97 -34.02 24.18
C LEU A 144 3.61 -33.76 24.85
N LEU A 145 3.58 -32.91 25.87
CA LEU A 145 2.36 -32.39 26.51
C LEU A 145 2.71 -31.14 27.34
N LEU A 146 1.74 -30.23 27.52
CA LEU A 146 1.80 -28.98 28.30
C LEU A 146 2.50 -27.77 27.66
N VAL A 147 1.76 -27.04 26.81
CA VAL A 147 1.74 -25.56 26.84
C VAL A 147 0.29 -25.08 26.62
N VAL A 148 -0.54 -25.10 27.67
CA VAL A 148 -1.78 -24.31 27.80
C VAL A 148 -1.96 -23.98 29.29
N THR A 149 -2.48 -22.79 29.61
CA THR A 149 -2.57 -22.16 30.94
C THR A 149 -1.23 -21.72 31.55
N GLY A 150 -1.10 -20.43 31.88
CA GLY A 150 0.16 -19.87 32.40
C GLY A 150 0.29 -18.34 32.46
N VAL A 151 -0.80 -17.58 32.51
CA VAL A 151 -0.76 -16.11 32.71
C VAL A 151 -1.21 -15.78 34.14
N ILE A 152 -0.67 -14.67 34.69
CA ILE A 152 -0.96 -13.99 35.99
C ILE A 152 0.10 -14.22 37.11
N LEU A 153 0.62 -13.08 37.59
CA LEU A 153 1.44 -12.80 38.79
C LEU A 153 2.94 -13.19 38.81
N GLY A 154 3.80 -12.18 39.11
CA GLY A 154 5.24 -12.33 39.38
C GLY A 154 6.12 -11.25 38.73
N VAL A 155 5.85 -9.96 38.92
CA VAL A 155 6.57 -9.13 39.93
C VAL A 155 8.05 -9.48 40.10
N VAL A 156 8.91 -8.68 39.45
CA VAL A 156 10.32 -8.35 39.73
C VAL A 156 11.05 -9.20 40.78
N PHE A 157 11.96 -10.07 40.31
CA PHE A 157 13.32 -10.17 40.86
C PHE A 157 14.27 -10.65 39.74
N GLY A 158 15.33 -9.89 39.47
CA GLY A 158 16.30 -10.23 38.43
C GLY A 158 17.42 -11.13 38.94
N THR A 159 17.54 -12.33 38.36
CA THR A 159 18.75 -13.18 38.44
C THR A 159 18.95 -13.89 37.10
N THR A 160 20.10 -13.66 36.47
CA THR A 160 20.47 -14.29 35.19
C THR A 160 20.93 -15.74 35.39
N GLU A 161 20.19 -16.72 34.88
CA GLU A 161 20.66 -18.10 34.72
C GLU A 161 20.67 -18.49 33.23
N LYS A 162 21.87 -18.71 32.67
CA LYS A 162 22.02 -19.23 31.30
C LYS A 162 21.46 -20.66 31.23
N LYS A 163 20.55 -20.94 30.28
CA LYS A 163 20.09 -22.31 29.99
C LYS A 163 21.24 -23.13 29.39
N VAL A 164 21.88 -23.98 30.22
CA VAL A 164 22.93 -24.90 29.77
C VAL A 164 22.29 -26.13 29.13
N TYR A 165 22.44 -26.29 27.81
CA TYR A 165 22.08 -27.52 27.10
C TYR A 165 23.16 -28.61 27.31
N PRO A 166 22.80 -29.78 27.89
CA PRO A 166 23.80 -30.80 28.23
C PRO A 166 24.02 -31.80 27.09
N ASN A 167 24.99 -31.54 26.19
CA ASN A 167 25.91 -32.54 25.58
C ASN A 167 26.70 -32.00 24.37
N LEU A 168 27.64 -31.07 24.56
CA LEU A 168 28.75 -30.85 23.60
C LEU A 168 29.96 -30.12 24.23
N THR A 169 30.43 -30.63 25.37
CA THR A 169 31.62 -30.11 26.06
C THR A 169 32.91 -30.38 25.27
N LEU A 170 33.35 -29.42 24.42
CA LEU A 170 34.77 -29.09 24.16
C LEU A 170 34.98 -27.89 23.20
N CYS A 171 34.36 -26.74 23.48
CA CYS A 171 34.86 -25.38 23.18
C CYS A 171 34.16 -24.39 24.12
N GLN A 172 34.90 -23.84 25.11
CA GLN A 172 34.44 -22.78 26.03
C GLN A 172 35.60 -21.85 26.46
N SER A 173 36.68 -21.83 25.67
CA SER A 173 37.86 -20.98 25.89
C SER A 173 38.77 -21.07 24.67
N ARG A 174 39.46 -19.97 24.32
CA ARG A 174 40.49 -19.90 23.25
C ARG A 174 41.52 -21.05 23.35
N ALA A 175 41.89 -21.43 24.58
CA ALA A 175 42.75 -22.57 24.91
C ALA A 175 42.29 -23.96 24.40
N GLY A 176 41.01 -24.12 24.05
CA GLY A 176 40.50 -25.34 23.41
C GLY A 176 40.87 -25.44 21.93
N CYS A 177 40.92 -24.30 21.25
CA CYS A 177 41.39 -24.18 19.87
C CYS A 177 42.92 -24.06 19.81
N GLU A 178 43.60 -23.45 20.80
CA GLU A 178 45.07 -23.47 20.91
C GLU A 178 45.67 -24.91 20.97
N ALA A 179 44.89 -25.92 21.37
CA ALA A 179 45.29 -27.32 21.38
C ALA A 179 45.35 -27.98 19.99
N PHE A 180 44.75 -27.34 18.97
CA PHE A 180 44.86 -27.70 17.56
C PHE A 180 45.30 -26.45 16.79
N SER A 181 46.56 -26.39 16.37
CA SER A 181 46.95 -25.40 15.36
C SER A 181 46.11 -25.63 14.11
N GLY A 182 45.08 -24.79 13.91
CA GLY A 182 44.25 -24.81 12.72
C GLY A 182 45.15 -24.73 11.49
N VAL A 183 44.80 -25.46 10.44
CA VAL A 183 45.49 -25.26 9.17
C VAL A 183 45.02 -23.89 8.68
N GLN A 184 45.97 -22.95 8.58
CA GLN A 184 45.72 -21.60 8.11
C GLN A 184 45.01 -21.66 6.76
N VAL A 185 43.90 -20.93 6.65
CA VAL A 185 43.20 -20.73 5.39
C VAL A 185 44.06 -19.81 4.52
N ASP A 186 44.45 -20.32 3.36
CA ASP A 186 45.33 -19.66 2.37
C ASP A 186 44.57 -19.23 1.10
N VAL A 187 43.24 -19.22 1.19
CA VAL A 187 42.28 -18.79 0.16
C VAL A 187 41.37 -17.69 0.69
N ASP A 188 40.81 -16.88 -0.20
CA ASP A 188 39.96 -15.73 0.15
C ASP A 188 38.77 -15.65 -0.81
N GLY A 189 37.70 -14.92 -0.45
CA GLY A 189 36.56 -14.64 -1.33
C GLY A 189 35.94 -15.86 -2.01
N VAL A 190 35.99 -15.92 -3.35
CA VAL A 190 35.41 -17.01 -4.16
C VAL A 190 36.06 -18.35 -3.86
N GLU A 191 37.39 -18.40 -3.71
CA GLU A 191 38.14 -19.59 -3.33
C GLU A 191 37.84 -20.02 -1.88
N PHE A 192 37.63 -19.07 -0.95
CA PHE A 192 37.17 -19.38 0.41
C PHE A 192 35.74 -19.95 0.43
N LYS A 193 34.81 -19.32 -0.29
CA LYS A 193 33.44 -19.82 -0.51
C LYS A 193 33.46 -21.23 -1.12
N GLN A 194 34.36 -21.51 -2.05
CA GLN A 194 34.53 -22.84 -2.63
C GLN A 194 35.05 -23.86 -1.60
N ALA A 195 36.00 -23.49 -0.74
CA ALA A 195 36.47 -24.35 0.35
C ALA A 195 35.34 -24.69 1.36
N VAL A 196 34.49 -23.71 1.71
CA VAL A 196 33.31 -23.93 2.56
C VAL A 196 32.27 -24.80 1.83
N LYS A 197 32.02 -24.58 0.53
CA LYS A 197 31.17 -25.46 -0.30
C LYS A 197 31.67 -26.90 -0.29
N GLU A 198 32.97 -27.15 -0.41
CA GLU A 198 33.54 -28.50 -0.38
C GLU A 198 33.42 -29.16 0.99
N TYR A 199 33.59 -28.41 2.07
CA TYR A 199 33.29 -28.87 3.44
C TYR A 199 31.81 -29.23 3.62
N MET A 200 30.89 -28.39 3.15
CA MET A 200 29.44 -28.66 3.23
C MET A 200 29.04 -29.87 2.38
N LYS A 201 29.69 -30.09 1.23
CA LYS A 201 29.52 -31.34 0.46
C LYS A 201 30.06 -32.54 1.23
N ASN A 202 31.22 -32.45 1.88
CA ASN A 202 31.87 -33.56 2.60
C ASN A 202 32.61 -33.14 3.90
N MET A 203 31.88 -33.09 5.02
CA MET A 203 32.28 -32.49 6.30
C MET A 203 33.52 -33.10 6.99
N THR A 204 34.09 -34.20 6.49
CA THR A 204 35.30 -34.80 7.05
C THR A 204 36.57 -34.52 6.25
N ASN A 205 36.47 -33.95 5.04
CA ASN A 205 37.54 -34.01 4.04
C ASN A 205 38.09 -32.64 3.58
N SER A 206 37.81 -31.54 4.30
CA SER A 206 38.45 -30.25 4.01
C SER A 206 39.97 -30.29 4.29
N PRO A 207 40.82 -29.67 3.46
CA PRO A 207 42.25 -29.51 3.74
C PRO A 207 42.51 -28.69 5.01
N TYR A 208 41.56 -27.81 5.41
CA TYR A 208 41.66 -26.98 6.61
C TYR A 208 41.24 -27.71 7.90
N GLY A 209 40.69 -28.93 7.77
CA GLY A 209 40.32 -29.80 8.88
C GLY A 209 38.82 -30.12 8.95
N SER A 210 38.48 -31.21 9.65
CA SER A 210 37.11 -31.75 9.73
C SER A 210 36.16 -30.99 10.68
N ARG A 211 36.64 -29.94 11.35
CA ARG A 211 35.83 -29.00 12.15
C ARG A 211 36.01 -27.60 11.60
N ILE A 212 34.94 -27.02 11.05
CA ILE A 212 34.98 -25.67 10.47
C ILE A 212 35.27 -24.60 11.52
N SER A 213 34.82 -24.76 12.77
CA SER A 213 35.20 -23.91 13.91
C SER A 213 36.70 -23.87 14.22
N CYS A 214 37.48 -24.86 13.74
CA CYS A 214 38.92 -24.95 13.98
C CYS A 214 39.77 -24.52 12.76
N TRP A 215 39.16 -23.94 11.72
CA TRP A 215 39.90 -23.34 10.61
C TRP A 215 40.50 -22.01 11.07
N ASP A 216 41.79 -21.78 10.81
CA ASP A 216 42.42 -20.49 11.08
C ASP A 216 42.16 -19.54 9.91
N VAL A 217 41.05 -18.80 10.03
CA VAL A 217 40.58 -17.80 9.06
C VAL A 217 41.23 -16.43 9.24
N SER A 218 42.27 -16.28 10.09
CA SER A 218 42.82 -14.98 10.47
C SER A 218 43.42 -14.15 9.32
N GLN A 219 43.62 -14.75 8.14
CA GLN A 219 44.12 -14.08 6.93
C GLN A 219 43.05 -13.90 5.83
N VAL A 220 41.81 -14.34 6.06
CA VAL A 220 40.68 -14.18 5.13
C VAL A 220 40.17 -12.73 5.22
N THR A 221 39.99 -12.07 4.08
CA THR A 221 39.50 -10.68 4.02
C THR A 221 38.10 -10.56 3.41
N ASN A 222 37.64 -11.59 2.70
CA ASN A 222 36.34 -11.66 2.06
C ASN A 222 35.68 -13.01 2.38
N MET A 223 34.60 -12.97 3.16
CA MET A 223 33.78 -14.12 3.54
C MET A 223 32.46 -14.18 2.77
N SER A 224 32.36 -13.46 1.64
CA SER A 224 31.10 -13.28 0.92
C SER A 224 30.47 -14.61 0.51
N PHE A 225 29.18 -14.74 0.82
CA PHE A 225 28.34 -15.90 0.51
C PHE A 225 28.90 -17.26 0.97
N ALA A 226 29.81 -17.31 1.95
CA ALA A 226 30.51 -18.54 2.34
C ALA A 226 29.56 -19.70 2.71
N PHE A 227 28.49 -19.41 3.45
CA PHE A 227 27.44 -20.37 3.87
C PHE A 227 26.11 -20.17 3.13
N SER A 228 26.10 -19.37 2.06
CA SER A 228 24.92 -19.12 1.23
C SER A 228 24.52 -20.34 0.39
N PHE A 229 23.21 -20.60 0.24
CA PHE A 229 22.73 -21.52 -0.82
C PHE A 229 22.57 -20.83 -2.18
N PHE A 230 22.49 -19.51 -2.22
CA PHE A 230 22.53 -18.73 -3.46
C PHE A 230 23.96 -18.66 -4.02
N SER A 231 24.10 -18.69 -5.35
CA SER A 231 25.35 -18.25 -6.01
C SER A 231 25.49 -16.72 -5.89
N GLU A 232 26.61 -16.12 -6.32
CA GLU A 232 26.79 -14.65 -6.25
C GLU A 232 25.74 -13.83 -7.06
N ILE A 233 24.85 -14.47 -7.81
CA ILE A 233 23.75 -13.83 -8.54
C ILE A 233 22.47 -14.62 -8.24
N ILE A 234 21.42 -13.91 -7.78
CA ILE A 234 20.16 -14.48 -7.27
C ILE A 234 19.47 -15.43 -8.27
N ASP A 235 19.66 -15.22 -9.58
CA ASP A 235 19.01 -15.98 -10.65
C ASP A 235 19.72 -17.28 -11.11
N PHE A 236 20.94 -17.60 -10.60
CA PHE A 236 21.68 -18.78 -11.06
C PHE A 236 21.70 -19.93 -10.04
N TYR A 237 20.81 -20.91 -10.26
CA TYR A 237 20.71 -22.16 -9.53
C TYR A 237 21.88 -23.11 -9.84
N ASP A 238 22.72 -23.41 -8.84
CA ASP A 238 23.78 -24.43 -8.90
C ASP A 238 23.18 -25.81 -8.54
N PRO A 239 22.98 -26.72 -9.52
CA PRO A 239 22.28 -27.99 -9.30
C PRO A 239 23.10 -29.01 -8.50
N ASP A 240 24.39 -28.75 -8.25
CA ASP A 240 25.25 -29.60 -7.43
C ASP A 240 25.31 -29.13 -5.96
N LEU A 241 24.47 -28.18 -5.55
CA LEU A 241 24.27 -27.82 -4.13
C LEU A 241 23.20 -28.71 -3.48
N ASP A 242 23.61 -29.36 -2.39
CA ASP A 242 22.75 -30.03 -1.43
C ASP A 242 22.06 -28.96 -0.57
N ASP A 243 21.02 -28.33 -1.14
CA ASP A 243 20.36 -27.13 -0.59
C ASP A 243 19.91 -27.31 0.86
N GLY A 244 19.42 -28.51 1.20
CA GLY A 244 19.04 -28.91 2.55
C GLY A 244 20.16 -28.73 3.58
N LYS A 245 21.44 -28.92 3.21
CA LYS A 245 22.57 -28.71 4.14
C LYS A 245 22.88 -27.24 4.41
N PHE A 246 22.78 -26.39 3.40
CA PHE A 246 23.01 -24.95 3.58
C PHE A 246 21.84 -24.32 4.35
N LYS A 247 20.59 -24.67 4.00
CA LYS A 247 19.38 -24.27 4.73
C LYS A 247 19.36 -24.77 6.19
N SER A 248 20.00 -25.90 6.48
CA SER A 248 20.19 -26.43 7.84
C SER A 248 21.57 -26.12 8.46
N PHE A 249 22.36 -25.21 7.89
CA PHE A 249 23.65 -24.86 8.45
C PHE A 249 23.48 -24.17 9.80
N ASN A 250 24.01 -24.79 10.84
CA ASN A 250 23.95 -24.30 12.22
C ASN A 250 25.14 -24.86 13.04
N GLN A 251 26.34 -24.84 12.47
CA GLN A 251 27.58 -25.30 13.13
C GLN A 251 28.34 -24.11 13.71
N ALA A 252 28.84 -24.23 14.94
CA ALA A 252 29.52 -23.14 15.65
C ALA A 252 30.75 -22.62 14.89
N LEU A 253 31.01 -21.32 15.03
CA LEU A 253 32.15 -20.59 14.43
C LEU A 253 32.85 -19.69 15.48
N ASP A 254 32.76 -20.10 16.76
CA ASP A 254 33.15 -19.35 17.96
C ASP A 254 34.66 -19.10 18.10
N CYS A 255 35.49 -19.89 17.41
CA CYS A 255 36.96 -19.75 17.39
C CYS A 255 37.51 -18.99 16.17
N TRP A 256 36.66 -18.45 15.28
CA TRP A 256 37.13 -17.68 14.11
C TRP A 256 37.65 -16.29 14.51
N ASP A 257 38.82 -15.92 13.99
CA ASP A 257 39.39 -14.58 14.15
C ASP A 257 39.08 -13.75 12.89
N THR A 258 38.02 -12.96 12.96
CA THR A 258 37.48 -12.18 11.84
C THR A 258 38.11 -10.80 11.69
N SER A 259 39.14 -10.44 12.47
CA SER A 259 39.60 -9.05 12.57
C SER A 259 40.12 -8.41 11.26
N ASN A 260 40.46 -9.23 10.27
CA ASN A 260 40.94 -8.81 8.94
C ASN A 260 39.86 -8.90 7.85
N VAL A 261 38.62 -9.29 8.19
CA VAL A 261 37.50 -9.38 7.24
C VAL A 261 36.99 -7.98 6.92
N ILE A 262 36.82 -7.72 5.62
CA ILE A 262 36.37 -6.46 5.02
C ILE A 262 34.97 -6.62 4.40
N ASP A 263 34.62 -7.83 3.96
CA ASP A 263 33.38 -8.16 3.25
C ASP A 263 32.73 -9.43 3.83
N MET A 264 31.50 -9.29 4.34
CA MET A 264 30.64 -10.39 4.83
C MET A 264 29.32 -10.49 4.04
N SER A 265 29.28 -9.92 2.83
CA SER A 265 28.08 -9.89 1.99
C SER A 265 27.46 -11.28 1.75
N GLY A 266 26.17 -11.43 2.00
CA GLY A 266 25.44 -12.67 1.80
C GLY A 266 25.95 -13.87 2.60
N MET A 267 26.83 -13.69 3.60
CA MET A 267 27.61 -14.79 4.22
C MET A 267 26.75 -15.97 4.69
N PHE A 268 25.58 -15.73 5.25
CA PHE A 268 24.59 -16.73 5.69
C PHE A 268 23.29 -16.69 4.88
N ALA A 269 23.32 -16.16 3.65
CA ALA A 269 22.10 -15.95 2.84
C ALA A 269 21.36 -17.27 2.55
N GLY A 270 20.14 -17.38 3.08
CA GLY A 270 19.29 -18.56 2.99
C GLY A 270 19.64 -19.69 3.95
N ALA A 271 20.55 -19.48 4.91
CA ALA A 271 20.83 -20.44 5.97
C ALA A 271 19.70 -20.43 7.02
N LEU A 272 18.50 -20.91 6.63
CA LEU A 272 17.24 -20.78 7.37
C LEU A 272 17.35 -21.14 8.87
N SER A 273 18.18 -22.14 9.18
CA SER A 273 18.38 -22.68 10.55
C SER A 273 19.55 -22.05 11.31
N PHE A 274 20.27 -21.07 10.76
CA PHE A 274 21.49 -20.53 11.37
C PHE A 274 21.17 -19.63 12.57
N ASN A 275 21.67 -20.04 13.73
CA ASN A 275 21.60 -19.28 14.98
C ASN A 275 22.70 -19.77 15.94
N GLN A 276 23.96 -19.55 15.56
CA GLN A 276 25.14 -19.88 16.38
C GLN A 276 25.79 -18.62 16.94
N ASP A 277 26.47 -18.77 18.08
CA ASP A 277 27.20 -17.68 18.73
C ASP A 277 28.35 -17.17 17.84
N ILE A 278 28.17 -15.95 17.35
CA ILE A 278 29.13 -15.11 16.62
C ILE A 278 29.27 -13.72 17.28
N GLY A 279 28.70 -13.52 18.47
CA GLY A 279 28.72 -12.23 19.17
C GLY A 279 30.12 -11.81 19.65
N SER A 280 31.07 -12.75 19.68
CA SER A 280 32.49 -12.49 19.97
C SER A 280 33.37 -12.25 18.73
N TRP A 281 32.79 -12.17 17.52
CA TRP A 281 33.53 -11.80 16.31
C TRP A 281 33.96 -10.33 16.36
N ASN A 282 35.12 -10.03 15.77
CA ASN A 282 35.53 -8.66 15.51
C ASN A 282 35.15 -8.27 14.08
N VAL A 283 34.22 -7.31 13.95
CA VAL A 283 33.73 -6.81 12.66
C VAL A 283 34.13 -5.35 12.36
N SER A 284 35.00 -4.73 13.18
CA SER A 284 35.40 -3.31 13.04
C SER A 284 36.06 -2.95 11.70
N SER A 285 36.54 -3.97 10.97
CA SER A 285 37.18 -3.84 9.66
C SER A 285 36.20 -4.04 8.48
N VAL A 286 34.98 -4.49 8.75
CA VAL A 286 33.98 -4.83 7.73
C VAL A 286 33.34 -3.56 7.18
N THR A 287 33.29 -3.48 5.84
CA THR A 287 32.72 -2.33 5.10
C THR A 287 31.44 -2.68 4.35
N ASN A 288 31.18 -3.97 4.16
CA ASN A 288 29.98 -4.50 3.50
C ASN A 288 29.37 -5.67 4.29
N MET A 289 28.10 -5.54 4.67
CA MET A 289 27.28 -6.59 5.30
C MET A 289 25.99 -6.88 4.50
N ASN A 290 25.94 -6.47 3.23
CA ASN A 290 24.72 -6.55 2.43
C ASN A 290 24.21 -7.99 2.30
N SER A 291 22.92 -8.20 2.56
CA SER A 291 22.27 -9.53 2.59
C SER A 291 22.87 -10.57 3.56
N MET A 292 23.71 -10.20 4.53
CA MET A 292 24.48 -11.15 5.37
C MET A 292 23.62 -12.26 6.02
N PHE A 293 22.44 -11.91 6.55
CA PHE A 293 21.47 -12.83 7.15
C PHE A 293 20.16 -12.93 6.35
N SER A 294 20.18 -12.56 5.07
CA SER A 294 19.00 -12.59 4.19
C SER A 294 18.42 -14.01 4.10
N GLY A 295 17.20 -14.23 4.58
CA GLY A 295 16.57 -15.54 4.67
C GLY A 295 17.08 -16.45 5.79
N ALA A 296 17.83 -15.95 6.78
CA ALA A 296 18.18 -16.70 7.98
C ALA A 296 17.00 -16.73 8.98
N GLU A 297 15.91 -17.41 8.62
CA GLU A 297 14.60 -17.37 9.29
C GLU A 297 14.65 -17.52 10.83
N ALA A 298 15.58 -18.35 11.34
CA ALA A 298 15.74 -18.67 12.77
C ALA A 298 16.83 -17.85 13.49
N PHE A 299 17.45 -16.85 12.85
CA PHE A 299 18.53 -16.05 13.43
C PHE A 299 18.00 -15.08 14.51
N GLU A 300 18.45 -15.28 15.75
CA GLU A 300 17.98 -14.61 16.97
C GLU A 300 19.17 -14.46 17.95
N LEU A 301 20.34 -14.08 17.45
CA LEU A 301 21.54 -13.86 18.28
C LEU A 301 21.73 -12.38 18.60
N ASP A 302 22.01 -12.10 19.87
CA ASP A 302 22.59 -10.84 20.36
C ASP A 302 23.89 -10.51 19.59
N ILE A 303 23.85 -9.39 18.86
CA ILE A 303 24.94 -8.80 18.07
C ILE A 303 25.11 -7.30 18.35
N ASP A 304 24.54 -6.80 19.45
CA ASP A 304 24.80 -5.43 19.96
C ASP A 304 26.31 -5.17 20.19
N PRO A 305 27.14 -6.13 20.65
CA PRO A 305 28.59 -5.91 20.85
C PRO A 305 29.43 -5.68 19.58
N TRP A 306 28.84 -5.64 18.39
CA TRP A 306 29.54 -5.48 17.12
C TRP A 306 29.86 -4.01 16.79
N ASP A 307 31.14 -3.71 16.57
CA ASP A 307 31.58 -2.42 16.02
C ASP A 307 31.33 -2.36 14.51
N VAL A 308 30.17 -1.82 14.13
CA VAL A 308 29.76 -1.64 12.72
C VAL A 308 30.14 -0.28 12.13
N SER A 309 30.95 0.54 12.82
CA SER A 309 31.25 1.93 12.42
C SER A 309 31.95 2.08 11.05
N SER A 310 32.57 1.01 10.54
CA SER A 310 33.18 0.94 9.19
C SER A 310 32.20 0.55 8.08
N VAL A 311 30.99 0.09 8.39
CA VAL A 311 30.04 -0.47 7.41
C VAL A 311 29.41 0.63 6.58
N THR A 312 29.34 0.42 5.26
CA THR A 312 28.80 1.39 4.28
C THR A 312 27.56 0.91 3.53
N ASP A 313 27.35 -0.41 3.47
CA ASP A 313 26.21 -1.09 2.84
C ASP A 313 25.65 -2.13 3.82
N MET A 314 24.38 -1.95 4.20
CA MET A 314 23.58 -2.88 5.01
C MET A 314 22.32 -3.35 4.23
N SER A 315 22.28 -3.15 2.92
CA SER A 315 21.10 -3.45 2.10
C SER A 315 20.70 -4.92 2.23
N ARG A 316 19.43 -5.15 2.57
CA ARG A 316 18.84 -6.49 2.83
C ARG A 316 19.51 -7.32 3.95
N MET A 317 20.30 -6.72 4.85
CA MET A 317 21.09 -7.46 5.85
C MET A 317 20.27 -8.52 6.63
N PHE A 318 19.03 -8.19 7.02
CA PHE A 318 18.11 -9.09 7.75
C PHE A 318 16.86 -9.46 6.92
N ALA A 319 16.88 -9.30 5.61
CA ALA A 319 15.71 -9.51 4.76
C ALA A 319 15.23 -10.99 4.79
N GLY A 320 14.10 -11.28 5.44
CA GLY A 320 13.59 -12.63 5.64
C GLY A 320 14.20 -13.36 6.84
N ALA A 321 14.93 -12.66 7.72
CA ALA A 321 15.25 -13.15 9.05
C ALA A 321 14.00 -13.04 9.95
N ILE A 322 12.98 -13.87 9.64
CA ILE A 322 11.60 -13.77 10.17
C ILE A 322 11.54 -13.59 11.69
N SER A 323 12.39 -14.31 12.43
CA SER A 323 12.41 -14.29 13.90
C SER A 323 13.16 -13.09 14.48
N PHE A 324 14.08 -12.46 13.74
CA PHE A 324 15.10 -11.56 14.29
C PHE A 324 14.49 -10.34 14.97
N ASN A 325 14.68 -10.25 16.29
CA ASN A 325 14.22 -9.12 17.09
C ASN A 325 15.21 -8.82 18.25
N GLN A 326 16.51 -8.82 17.95
CA GLN A 326 17.58 -8.59 18.92
C GLN A 326 18.07 -7.13 18.89
N ASP A 327 18.52 -6.63 20.03
CA ASP A 327 18.96 -5.25 20.20
C ASP A 327 20.17 -4.93 19.30
N ILE A 328 20.10 -3.76 18.67
CA ILE A 328 21.09 -3.16 17.77
C ILE A 328 21.09 -1.62 17.90
N GLY A 329 20.47 -1.08 18.96
CA GLY A 329 20.31 0.36 19.17
C GLY A 329 21.62 1.09 19.48
N SER A 330 22.68 0.38 19.88
CA SER A 330 24.01 0.98 20.13
C SER A 330 24.87 1.15 18.87
N TRP A 331 24.48 0.57 17.74
CA TRP A 331 25.26 0.55 16.50
C TRP A 331 25.52 1.94 15.90
N ASP A 332 26.78 2.26 15.63
CA ASP A 332 27.16 3.45 14.86
C ASP A 332 26.98 3.20 13.36
N VAL A 333 25.76 3.44 12.87
CA VAL A 333 25.41 3.35 11.45
C VAL A 333 25.81 4.58 10.63
N SER A 334 26.57 5.55 11.19
CA SER A 334 26.80 6.85 10.53
C SER A 334 27.64 6.79 9.24
N SER A 335 28.32 5.67 8.97
CA SER A 335 29.02 5.39 7.70
C SER A 335 28.13 4.82 6.60
N VAL A 336 26.91 4.34 6.93
CA VAL A 336 26.00 3.63 6.02
C VAL A 336 25.35 4.59 5.02
N LYS A 337 25.20 4.13 3.77
CA LYS A 337 24.61 4.90 2.66
C LYS A 337 23.39 4.22 2.03
N ASP A 338 23.37 2.90 2.08
CA ASP A 338 22.32 2.06 1.52
C ASP A 338 21.74 1.16 2.63
N MET A 339 20.46 1.39 2.94
CA MET A 339 19.65 0.57 3.85
C MET A 339 18.51 -0.15 3.10
N THR A 340 18.59 -0.23 1.76
CA THR A 340 17.57 -0.81 0.88
C THR A 340 17.11 -2.17 1.40
N GLY A 341 15.88 -2.22 1.85
CA GLY A 341 15.23 -3.44 2.31
C GLY A 341 15.87 -4.14 3.51
N MET A 342 16.59 -3.43 4.39
CA MET A 342 17.34 -4.01 5.51
C MET A 342 16.52 -5.02 6.36
N PHE A 343 15.24 -4.74 6.61
CA PHE A 343 14.32 -5.55 7.42
C PHE A 343 13.12 -6.12 6.62
N VAL A 344 13.24 -6.27 5.29
CA VAL A 344 12.17 -6.84 4.43
C VAL A 344 11.76 -8.23 4.91
N ASN A 345 10.48 -8.44 5.25
CA ASN A 345 9.94 -9.67 5.85
C ASN A 345 10.60 -10.10 7.19
N ALA A 346 11.26 -9.19 7.91
CA ALA A 346 11.70 -9.43 9.29
C ALA A 346 10.49 -9.26 10.24
N HIS A 347 9.53 -10.17 10.14
CA HIS A 347 8.17 -10.00 10.68
C HIS A 347 8.12 -9.69 12.19
N ALA A 348 9.08 -10.18 12.97
CA ALA A 348 9.17 -9.96 14.42
C ALA A 348 9.92 -8.69 14.84
N PHE A 349 10.63 -8.01 13.93
CA PHE A 349 11.55 -6.91 14.29
C PHE A 349 10.80 -5.66 14.80
N ASN A 350 11.09 -5.25 16.03
CA ASN A 350 10.56 -4.04 16.66
C ASN A 350 11.45 -3.56 17.82
N GLN A 351 12.74 -3.34 17.55
CA GLN A 351 13.69 -2.80 18.54
C GLN A 351 13.82 -1.27 18.46
N ASP A 352 14.37 -0.67 19.51
CA ASP A 352 14.69 0.76 19.56
C ASP A 352 15.91 1.06 18.68
N ILE A 353 15.69 1.90 17.67
CA ILE A 353 16.69 2.40 16.72
C ILE A 353 16.63 3.94 16.60
N ALA A 354 16.01 4.62 17.57
CA ALA A 354 15.86 6.08 17.58
C ALA A 354 17.22 6.82 17.69
N SER A 355 18.24 6.13 18.20
CA SER A 355 19.63 6.58 18.35
C SER A 355 20.44 6.57 17.05
N TRP A 356 19.96 5.91 15.98
CA TRP A 356 20.70 5.73 14.74
C TRP A 356 20.91 7.04 13.96
N ASN A 357 22.17 7.36 13.64
CA ASN A 357 22.49 8.49 12.78
C ASN A 357 22.43 8.11 11.30
N VAL A 358 21.26 8.30 10.68
CA VAL A 358 21.01 7.97 9.27
C VAL A 358 21.32 9.11 8.28
N SER A 359 21.95 10.22 8.70
CA SER A 359 22.10 11.44 7.88
C SER A 359 22.88 11.27 6.56
N ASN A 360 23.62 10.17 6.40
CA ASN A 360 24.39 9.83 5.20
C ASN A 360 23.69 8.79 4.29
N VAL A 361 22.52 8.27 4.69
CA VAL A 361 21.72 7.31 3.92
C VAL A 361 21.03 8.06 2.78
N THR A 362 21.14 7.53 1.56
CA THR A 362 20.53 8.13 0.35
C THR A 362 19.36 7.32 -0.22
N ASP A 363 19.29 6.03 0.15
CA ASP A 363 18.24 5.10 -0.27
C ASP A 363 17.73 4.29 0.94
N MET A 364 16.43 4.41 1.23
CA MET A 364 15.70 3.66 2.26
C MET A 364 14.61 2.76 1.65
N LYS A 365 14.68 2.48 0.34
CA LYS A 365 13.69 1.71 -0.41
C LYS A 365 13.32 0.42 0.30
N GLY A 366 12.05 0.33 0.68
CA GLY A 366 11.48 -0.86 1.31
C GLY A 366 12.10 -1.28 2.64
N MET A 367 12.76 -0.38 3.39
CA MET A 367 13.52 -0.74 4.59
C MET A 367 12.76 -1.66 5.56
N PHE A 368 11.45 -1.44 5.75
CA PHE A 368 10.57 -2.20 6.65
C PHE A 368 9.43 -2.94 5.92
N VAL A 369 9.56 -3.30 4.64
CA VAL A 369 8.51 -4.08 3.91
C VAL A 369 8.15 -5.33 4.70
N ASN A 370 6.86 -5.53 5.02
CA ASN A 370 6.33 -6.67 5.77
C ASN A 370 7.01 -6.90 7.13
N ALA A 371 7.65 -5.89 7.73
CA ALA A 371 8.07 -5.91 9.13
C ALA A 371 6.83 -5.72 10.02
N HIS A 372 5.95 -6.73 10.05
CA HIS A 372 4.58 -6.61 10.56
C HIS A 372 4.47 -6.11 12.00
N ALA A 373 5.45 -6.42 12.86
CA ALA A 373 5.52 -5.97 14.24
C ALA A 373 6.18 -4.58 14.42
N PHE A 374 6.80 -4.01 13.39
CA PHE A 374 7.61 -2.79 13.50
C PHE A 374 6.76 -1.56 13.81
N ASN A 375 7.09 -0.89 14.90
CA ASN A 375 6.49 0.35 15.37
C ASN A 375 7.48 1.09 16.30
N GLY A 376 8.78 1.02 16.01
CA GLY A 376 9.85 1.65 16.78
C GLY A 376 10.02 3.13 16.42
N ASP A 377 10.30 3.97 17.41
CA ASP A 377 10.45 5.42 17.23
C ASP A 377 11.63 5.74 16.29
N ILE A 378 11.33 6.52 15.25
CA ILE A 378 12.24 7.00 14.22
C ILE A 378 11.99 8.48 13.87
N GLY A 379 11.18 9.20 14.67
CA GLY A 379 10.80 10.60 14.40
C GLY A 379 11.95 11.60 14.47
N LEU A 380 13.05 11.20 15.13
CA LEU A 380 14.28 11.97 15.29
C LEU A 380 15.35 11.70 14.20
N TRP A 381 15.06 10.83 13.23
CA TRP A 381 15.99 10.53 12.13
C TRP A 381 16.16 11.72 11.16
N ASP A 382 17.41 12.04 10.83
CA ASP A 382 17.76 13.01 9.79
C ASP A 382 17.72 12.33 8.41
N VAL A 383 16.57 12.41 7.75
CA VAL A 383 16.32 11.82 6.42
C VAL A 383 16.60 12.78 5.26
N PHE A 384 17.17 13.96 5.49
CA PHE A 384 17.37 14.99 4.46
C PHE A 384 18.16 14.53 3.21
N SER A 385 19.05 13.54 3.37
CA SER A 385 19.85 12.98 2.27
C SER A 385 19.12 11.90 1.45
N VAL A 386 17.94 11.43 1.89
CA VAL A 386 17.19 10.35 1.26
C VAL A 386 16.46 10.86 0.02
N THR A 387 16.56 10.11 -1.09
CA THR A 387 15.95 10.48 -2.38
C THR A 387 14.87 9.51 -2.86
N ASN A 388 14.87 8.28 -2.33
CA ASN A 388 13.87 7.24 -2.57
C ASN A 388 13.34 6.66 -1.26
N MET A 389 12.02 6.62 -1.12
CA MET A 389 11.30 5.98 0.00
C MET A 389 10.27 4.95 -0.51
N THR A 390 10.45 4.43 -1.74
CA THR A 390 9.50 3.46 -2.36
C THR A 390 9.23 2.31 -1.40
N GLY A 391 7.96 2.13 -1.00
CA GLY A 391 7.51 1.01 -0.19
C GLY A 391 8.10 0.94 1.22
N MET A 392 8.67 2.02 1.78
CA MET A 392 9.44 1.98 3.03
C MET A 392 8.74 1.23 4.18
N PHE A 393 7.41 1.36 4.30
CA PHE A 393 6.56 0.71 5.31
C PHE A 393 5.48 -0.22 4.71
N TYR A 394 5.67 -0.67 3.45
CA TYR A 394 4.72 -1.57 2.76
C TYR A 394 4.41 -2.81 3.63
N GLY A 395 3.17 -3.04 4.04
CA GLY A 395 2.77 -4.18 4.87
C GLY A 395 3.31 -4.17 6.31
N ALA A 396 3.85 -3.04 6.78
CA ALA A 396 4.20 -2.84 8.19
C ALA A 396 2.93 -2.51 9.01
N TYR A 397 2.03 -3.49 9.15
CA TYR A 397 0.67 -3.31 9.70
C TYR A 397 0.61 -2.53 11.03
N SER A 398 1.61 -2.72 11.90
CA SER A 398 1.67 -2.08 13.23
C SER A 398 2.23 -0.65 13.23
N PHE A 399 2.79 -0.16 12.11
CA PHE A 399 3.58 1.08 12.10
C PHE A 399 2.69 2.33 12.22
N ASN A 400 2.93 3.12 13.27
CA ASN A 400 2.18 4.33 13.57
C ASN A 400 2.98 5.33 14.44
N GLN A 401 4.27 5.50 14.15
CA GLN A 401 5.15 6.45 14.87
C GLN A 401 5.18 7.84 14.21
N ASP A 402 5.32 8.88 15.04
CA ASP A 402 5.40 10.26 14.58
C ASP A 402 6.65 10.49 13.72
N ILE A 403 6.42 10.90 12.48
CA ILE A 403 7.44 11.23 11.47
C ILE A 403 7.15 12.59 10.82
N GLY A 404 6.26 13.42 11.40
CA GLY A 404 5.90 14.74 10.88
C GLY A 404 7.05 15.75 10.90
N SER A 405 8.09 15.46 11.69
CA SER A 405 9.35 16.21 11.80
C SER A 405 10.38 15.92 10.69
N TRP A 406 10.16 14.91 9.84
CA TRP A 406 11.09 14.55 8.77
C TRP A 406 11.18 15.62 7.65
N ASP A 407 12.40 15.97 7.24
CA ASP A 407 12.65 16.81 6.06
C ASP A 407 12.74 15.93 4.80
N VAL A 408 11.59 15.73 4.15
CA VAL A 408 11.45 14.92 2.93
C VAL A 408 11.67 15.71 1.64
N SER A 409 12.18 16.95 1.70
CA SER A 409 12.29 17.84 0.52
C SER A 409 13.21 17.33 -0.60
N SER A 410 14.11 16.38 -0.29
CA SER A 410 14.96 15.67 -1.26
C SER A 410 14.30 14.45 -1.94
N VAL A 411 13.15 13.99 -1.44
CA VAL A 411 12.51 12.74 -1.89
C VAL A 411 11.79 12.96 -3.23
N THR A 412 11.97 12.02 -4.15
CA THR A 412 11.39 12.10 -5.52
C THR A 412 10.38 10.99 -5.84
N ASP A 413 10.36 9.94 -5.02
CA ASP A 413 9.59 8.70 -5.17
C ASP A 413 9.12 8.22 -3.79
N MET A 414 7.81 8.27 -3.58
CA MET A 414 7.09 7.77 -2.40
C MET A 414 6.10 6.63 -2.78
N ASN A 415 6.36 5.96 -3.91
CA ASN A 415 5.50 4.93 -4.45
C ASN A 415 5.27 3.82 -3.41
N SER A 416 4.01 3.50 -3.12
CA SER A 416 3.58 2.47 -2.15
C SER A 416 4.09 2.66 -0.71
N MET A 417 4.55 3.86 -0.30
CA MET A 417 5.28 4.08 0.96
C MET A 417 4.60 3.52 2.21
N PHE A 418 3.28 3.70 2.34
CA PHE A 418 2.44 3.20 3.43
C PHE A 418 1.39 2.18 2.96
N TYR A 419 1.65 1.49 1.83
CA TYR A 419 0.76 0.44 1.31
C TYR A 419 0.54 -0.62 2.40
N GLY A 420 -0.70 -0.89 2.82
CA GLY A 420 -1.00 -1.86 3.86
C GLY A 420 -0.39 -1.52 5.23
N SER A 421 -0.06 -0.25 5.50
CA SER A 421 0.23 0.21 6.86
C SER A 421 -1.10 0.49 7.59
N GLU A 422 -1.86 -0.57 7.86
CA GLU A 422 -3.26 -0.54 8.37
C GLU A 422 -3.46 0.43 9.55
N ALA A 423 -2.50 0.48 10.48
CA ALA A 423 -2.55 1.34 11.66
C ALA A 423 -2.04 2.78 11.46
N PHE A 424 -1.43 3.14 10.33
CA PHE A 424 -0.72 4.42 10.16
C PHE A 424 -1.69 5.60 10.08
N ASN A 425 -1.54 6.56 11.00
CA ASN A 425 -2.39 7.75 11.06
C ASN A 425 -1.70 8.93 11.78
N GLN A 426 -0.44 9.22 11.44
CA GLN A 426 0.33 10.33 12.04
C GLN A 426 0.37 11.58 11.15
N ASP A 427 0.44 12.76 11.77
CA ASP A 427 0.47 14.04 11.06
C ASP A 427 1.73 14.16 10.19
N ILE A 428 1.51 14.30 8.89
CA ILE A 428 2.51 14.53 7.84
C ILE A 428 2.14 15.73 6.97
N GLY A 429 1.20 16.58 7.42
CA GLY A 429 0.77 17.80 6.72
C GLY A 429 1.88 18.86 6.60
N SER A 430 2.93 18.75 7.43
CA SER A 430 4.14 19.59 7.41
C SER A 430 5.20 19.19 6.37
N TRP A 431 5.06 18.05 5.69
CA TRP A 431 6.05 17.56 4.72
C TRP A 431 6.12 18.42 3.45
N ASP A 432 7.34 18.73 3.00
CA ASP A 432 7.60 19.39 1.72
C ASP A 432 7.75 18.33 0.61
N VAL A 433 6.63 18.01 -0.05
CA VAL A 433 6.58 17.02 -1.13
C VAL A 433 6.81 17.62 -2.53
N SER A 434 7.24 18.88 -2.64
CA SER A 434 7.36 19.59 -3.93
C SER A 434 8.34 18.96 -4.94
N SER A 435 9.26 18.10 -4.47
CA SER A 435 10.17 17.29 -5.28
C SER A 435 9.60 15.95 -5.76
N VAL A 436 8.47 15.49 -5.21
CA VAL A 436 7.92 14.14 -5.44
C VAL A 436 7.24 14.04 -6.80
N THR A 437 7.44 12.93 -7.51
CA THR A 437 6.88 12.69 -8.84
C THR A 437 6.01 11.44 -8.96
N ASP A 438 6.20 10.45 -8.07
CA ASP A 438 5.41 9.22 -7.96
C ASP A 438 4.91 9.04 -6.50
N MET A 439 3.58 8.99 -6.35
CA MET A 439 2.83 8.66 -5.14
C MET A 439 1.79 7.54 -5.41
N ASN A 440 2.00 6.71 -6.44
CA ASN A 440 1.13 5.57 -6.75
C ASN A 440 0.99 4.68 -5.50
N PHE A 441 -0.24 4.30 -5.17
CA PHE A 441 -0.57 3.43 -4.03
C PHE A 441 -0.07 3.91 -2.65
N MET A 442 0.30 5.19 -2.47
CA MET A 442 1.02 5.68 -1.28
C MET A 442 0.33 5.32 0.05
N PHE A 443 -1.00 5.39 0.10
CA PHE A 443 -1.85 5.02 1.26
C PHE A 443 -2.85 3.90 0.93
N TYR A 444 -2.55 3.06 -0.07
CA TYR A 444 -3.40 1.91 -0.40
C TYR A 444 -3.52 0.99 0.81
N GLY A 445 -4.71 0.70 1.31
CA GLY A 445 -4.91 -0.14 2.50
C GLY A 445 -4.30 0.42 3.79
N ALA A 446 -4.01 1.73 3.85
CA ALA A 446 -3.74 2.42 5.11
C ALA A 446 -5.09 2.74 5.78
N GLU A 447 -5.78 1.70 6.25
CA GLU A 447 -7.20 1.76 6.67
C GLU A 447 -7.51 2.85 7.70
N SER A 448 -6.54 3.16 8.57
CA SER A 448 -6.66 4.19 9.62
C SER A 448 -6.32 5.61 9.18
N PHE A 449 -5.80 5.84 7.96
CA PHE A 449 -5.20 7.12 7.59
C PHE A 449 -6.23 8.23 7.31
N ASN A 450 -6.14 9.35 8.03
CA ASN A 450 -7.08 10.47 7.89
C ASN A 450 -6.50 11.83 8.33
N GLN A 451 -5.33 12.24 7.80
CA GLN A 451 -4.57 13.43 8.25
C GLN A 451 -4.57 14.60 7.24
N GLU A 452 -4.45 15.84 7.73
CA GLU A 452 -4.59 17.09 6.97
C GLU A 452 -3.45 17.33 5.95
N ILE A 453 -3.51 16.70 4.78
CA ILE A 453 -2.51 16.78 3.69
C ILE A 453 -2.84 17.81 2.58
N GLY A 454 -3.87 18.64 2.75
CA GLY A 454 -4.28 19.65 1.75
C GLY A 454 -3.25 20.75 1.47
N TRP A 455 -2.24 20.89 2.32
CA TRP A 455 -1.16 21.89 2.20
C TRP A 455 0.02 21.47 1.31
N TRP A 456 0.03 20.22 0.84
CA TRP A 456 1.08 19.68 -0.01
C TRP A 456 1.13 20.33 -1.41
N ASP A 457 2.35 20.60 -1.90
CA ASP A 457 2.59 21.05 -3.28
C ASP A 457 2.66 19.85 -4.23
N MET A 458 1.53 19.57 -4.87
CA MET A 458 1.36 18.44 -5.79
C MET A 458 1.83 18.72 -7.22
N SER A 459 2.31 19.93 -7.54
CA SER A 459 2.53 20.37 -8.94
C SER A 459 3.56 19.52 -9.73
N SER A 460 4.50 18.87 -9.02
CA SER A 460 5.49 17.94 -9.57
C SER A 460 4.97 16.50 -9.79
N VAL A 461 3.87 16.12 -9.14
CA VAL A 461 3.33 14.76 -9.11
C VAL A 461 2.69 14.40 -10.45
N LYS A 462 3.02 13.22 -10.98
CA LYS A 462 2.55 12.72 -12.28
C LYS A 462 1.77 11.41 -12.16
N TYR A 463 2.09 10.64 -11.12
CA TYR A 463 1.52 9.31 -10.90
C TYR A 463 1.00 9.22 -9.46
N MET A 464 -0.31 9.01 -9.31
CA MET A 464 -0.99 8.91 -8.02
C MET A 464 -2.13 7.88 -8.05
N ARG A 465 -2.02 6.87 -8.93
CA ARG A 465 -3.09 5.86 -9.09
C ARG A 465 -3.31 5.10 -7.79
N GLU A 466 -4.57 4.80 -7.48
CA GLU A 466 -4.97 4.05 -6.29
C GLU A 466 -4.37 4.57 -4.96
N MET A 467 -4.06 5.88 -4.88
CA MET A 467 -3.35 6.49 -3.75
C MET A 467 -4.07 6.31 -2.40
N PHE A 468 -5.41 6.36 -2.39
CA PHE A 468 -6.27 6.16 -1.20
C PHE A 468 -7.19 4.95 -1.35
N ARG A 469 -6.81 3.99 -2.20
CA ARG A 469 -7.58 2.75 -2.37
C ARG A 469 -7.62 1.96 -1.07
N ASP A 470 -8.79 1.52 -0.63
CA ASP A 470 -9.03 0.85 0.66
C ASP A 470 -8.65 1.71 1.91
N ALA A 471 -8.42 3.03 1.76
CA ALA A 471 -8.26 3.96 2.89
C ALA A 471 -9.65 4.37 3.43
N TYR A 472 -10.34 3.42 4.06
CA TYR A 472 -11.80 3.43 4.30
C TYR A 472 -12.35 4.72 4.93
N ILE A 473 -11.61 5.38 5.82
CA ILE A 473 -12.08 6.55 6.58
C ILE A 473 -11.54 7.90 6.08
N PHE A 474 -10.73 7.93 5.01
CA PHE A 474 -10.10 9.16 4.53
C PHE A 474 -11.14 10.18 4.02
N ASP A 475 -11.18 11.37 4.62
CA ASP A 475 -12.14 12.44 4.30
C ASP A 475 -11.53 13.85 4.50
N GLN A 476 -10.29 14.06 4.03
CA GLN A 476 -9.51 15.29 4.25
C GLN A 476 -9.55 16.27 3.08
N ASP A 477 -9.56 17.56 3.39
CA ASP A 477 -9.63 18.62 2.39
C ASP A 477 -8.35 18.67 1.55
N ILE A 478 -8.52 18.48 0.24
CA ILE A 478 -7.48 18.44 -0.80
C ILE A 478 -7.85 19.33 -1.99
N GLN A 479 -8.79 20.28 -1.80
CA GLN A 479 -9.26 21.19 -2.86
C GLN A 479 -8.15 22.07 -3.47
N SER A 480 -7.04 22.24 -2.75
CA SER A 480 -5.88 23.08 -3.06
C SER A 480 -4.78 22.39 -3.88
N TRP A 481 -4.86 21.07 -4.09
CA TRP A 481 -3.86 20.32 -4.83
C TRP A 481 -3.83 20.70 -6.33
N ASP A 482 -2.63 21.01 -6.85
CA ASP A 482 -2.40 21.14 -8.29
C ASP A 482 -2.17 19.75 -8.90
N VAL A 483 -3.20 19.23 -9.55
CA VAL A 483 -3.18 17.94 -10.26
C VAL A 483 -3.01 18.09 -11.78
N SER A 484 -2.68 19.29 -12.28
CA SER A 484 -2.61 19.57 -13.74
C SER A 484 -1.54 18.76 -14.48
N SER A 485 -0.53 18.26 -13.77
CA SER A 485 0.51 17.34 -14.26
C SER A 485 0.07 15.88 -14.39
N VAL A 486 -1.09 15.49 -13.84
CA VAL A 486 -1.54 14.09 -13.73
C VAL A 486 -2.30 13.64 -14.98
N THR A 487 -1.91 12.49 -15.54
CA THR A 487 -2.58 11.91 -16.73
C THR A 487 -3.42 10.68 -16.41
N ASP A 488 -3.20 10.05 -15.26
CA ASP A 488 -3.85 8.80 -14.86
C ASP A 488 -4.40 8.94 -13.43
N MET A 489 -5.74 8.92 -13.32
CA MET A 489 -6.48 8.96 -12.05
C MET A 489 -7.18 7.64 -11.75
N THR A 490 -6.66 6.52 -12.28
CA THR A 490 -7.18 5.18 -11.99
C THR A 490 -7.32 4.96 -10.48
N GLY A 491 -8.55 4.69 -10.05
CA GLY A 491 -8.87 4.14 -8.76
C GLY A 491 -8.49 4.95 -7.50
N ILE A 492 -8.23 6.26 -7.61
CA ILE A 492 -7.68 7.07 -6.49
C ILE A 492 -8.43 6.87 -5.16
N PHE A 493 -9.78 6.83 -5.19
CA PHE A 493 -10.63 6.73 -4.00
C PHE A 493 -11.42 5.40 -3.93
N VAL A 494 -10.92 4.32 -4.54
CA VAL A 494 -11.58 3.00 -4.53
C VAL A 494 -11.78 2.52 -3.09
N HIS A 495 -13.01 2.21 -2.71
CA HIS A 495 -13.43 1.89 -1.34
C HIS A 495 -13.06 2.95 -0.27
N ALA A 496 -12.72 4.19 -0.62
CA ALA A 496 -12.60 5.29 0.34
C ALA A 496 -14.01 5.72 0.80
N HIS A 497 -14.65 4.89 1.62
CA HIS A 497 -16.08 4.98 1.95
C HIS A 497 -16.45 6.30 2.63
N GLY A 498 -15.54 6.87 3.42
CA GLY A 498 -15.69 8.17 4.06
C GLY A 498 -15.62 9.36 3.10
N PHE A 499 -14.92 9.24 1.96
CA PHE A 499 -14.47 10.39 1.18
C PHE A 499 -15.61 11.20 0.56
N ASN A 500 -15.72 12.46 0.99
CA ASN A 500 -16.72 13.39 0.53
C ASN A 500 -16.22 14.84 0.68
N GLN A 501 -15.05 15.15 0.12
CA GLN A 501 -14.46 16.51 0.08
C GLN A 501 -14.51 17.17 -1.29
N ASP A 502 -14.50 18.51 -1.31
CA ASP A 502 -14.64 19.27 -2.55
C ASP A 502 -13.34 19.23 -3.37
N ILE A 503 -13.49 18.81 -4.62
CA ILE A 503 -12.41 18.66 -5.62
C ILE A 503 -12.84 19.25 -6.97
N GLY A 504 -13.93 20.02 -7.01
CA GLY A 504 -14.42 20.69 -8.23
C GLY A 504 -13.46 21.76 -8.78
N SER A 505 -12.46 22.16 -7.98
CA SER A 505 -11.36 23.07 -8.32
C SER A 505 -10.25 22.43 -9.15
N TRP A 506 -10.11 21.09 -9.15
CA TRP A 506 -9.00 20.38 -9.77
C TRP A 506 -8.95 20.54 -11.30
N ASP A 507 -7.78 20.88 -11.85
CA ASP A 507 -7.54 20.89 -13.30
C ASP A 507 -7.22 19.48 -13.81
N VAL A 508 -8.28 18.73 -14.12
CA VAL A 508 -8.19 17.38 -14.71
C VAL A 508 -7.99 17.38 -16.23
N SER A 509 -7.64 18.51 -16.87
CA SER A 509 -7.60 18.61 -18.34
C SER A 509 -6.51 17.76 -19.02
N SER A 510 -5.48 17.36 -18.28
CA SER A 510 -4.43 16.43 -18.70
C SER A 510 -4.83 14.94 -18.59
N VAL A 511 -5.91 14.62 -17.89
CA VAL A 511 -6.27 13.25 -17.51
C VAL A 511 -6.85 12.48 -18.70
N THR A 512 -6.31 11.29 -18.96
CA THR A 512 -6.78 10.36 -19.99
C THR A 512 -7.55 9.16 -19.44
N ASN A 513 -7.33 8.81 -18.16
CA ASN A 513 -7.96 7.66 -17.51
C ASN A 513 -8.55 8.07 -16.15
N MET A 514 -9.85 7.82 -15.95
CA MET A 514 -10.60 8.01 -14.70
C MET A 514 -11.30 6.71 -14.24
N SER A 515 -10.84 5.57 -14.71
CA SER A 515 -11.43 4.27 -14.36
C SER A 515 -11.39 4.02 -12.86
N HIS A 516 -12.48 3.45 -12.33
CA HIS A 516 -12.70 3.17 -10.90
C HIS A 516 -12.51 4.37 -9.93
N MET A 517 -12.40 5.62 -10.39
CA MET A 517 -11.92 6.75 -9.56
C MET A 517 -12.66 6.91 -8.21
N PHE A 518 -13.98 6.69 -8.19
CA PHE A 518 -14.84 6.69 -6.99
C PHE A 518 -15.57 5.35 -6.79
N ASP A 519 -14.99 4.23 -7.23
CA ASP A 519 -15.57 2.91 -7.06
C ASP A 519 -15.80 2.64 -5.57
N SER A 520 -17.05 2.42 -5.17
CA SER A 520 -17.46 2.15 -3.80
C SER A 520 -17.11 3.27 -2.80
N SER A 521 -16.88 4.50 -3.27
CA SER A 521 -16.87 5.72 -2.44
C SER A 521 -18.32 6.07 -2.05
N TYR A 522 -18.93 5.30 -1.14
CA TYR A 522 -20.37 5.28 -0.90
C TYR A 522 -21.01 6.65 -0.60
N LEU A 523 -20.25 7.56 0.04
CA LEU A 523 -20.70 8.89 0.47
C LEU A 523 -20.35 10.03 -0.49
N PHE A 524 -19.57 9.78 -1.55
CA PHE A 524 -19.10 10.85 -2.43
C PHE A 524 -20.27 11.50 -3.19
N SER A 525 -20.50 12.80 -2.96
CA SER A 525 -21.52 13.57 -3.68
C SER A 525 -21.15 15.05 -3.74
N LYS A 526 -19.95 15.35 -4.27
CA LYS A 526 -19.43 16.72 -4.45
C LYS A 526 -19.45 17.17 -5.90
N ASN A 527 -19.47 18.49 -6.09
CA ASN A 527 -19.73 19.10 -7.37
C ASN A 527 -18.47 19.12 -8.25
N ILE A 528 -18.46 18.27 -9.27
CA ILE A 528 -17.38 18.12 -10.25
C ILE A 528 -17.80 18.58 -11.66
N ARG A 529 -18.87 19.38 -11.77
CA ARG A 529 -19.42 19.93 -13.04
C ARG A 529 -18.40 20.77 -13.82
N THR A 530 -17.45 21.38 -13.12
CA THR A 530 -16.40 22.27 -13.65
C THR A 530 -15.24 21.54 -14.31
N TRP A 531 -15.11 20.23 -14.13
CA TRP A 531 -14.02 19.43 -14.67
C TRP A 531 -13.99 19.38 -16.21
N ASN A 532 -12.81 19.60 -16.79
CA ASN A 532 -12.59 19.47 -18.22
C ASN A 532 -12.16 18.04 -18.60
N VAL A 533 -13.12 17.13 -18.71
CA VAL A 533 -12.86 15.70 -19.06
C VAL A 533 -12.61 15.45 -20.56
N SER A 534 -12.34 16.48 -21.37
CA SER A 534 -12.23 16.35 -22.85
C SER A 534 -11.13 15.41 -23.34
N SER A 535 -10.14 15.12 -22.48
CA SER A 535 -8.97 14.29 -22.76
C SER A 535 -9.19 12.82 -22.35
N VAL A 536 -10.25 12.53 -21.59
CA VAL A 536 -10.51 11.22 -20.99
C VAL A 536 -11.00 10.23 -22.05
N THR A 537 -10.36 9.06 -22.11
CA THR A 537 -10.74 7.93 -23.00
C THR A 537 -11.41 6.78 -22.24
N ASP A 538 -11.19 6.69 -20.92
CA ASP A 538 -11.70 5.61 -20.07
C ASP A 538 -12.38 6.18 -18.80
N MET A 539 -13.66 5.85 -18.64
CA MET A 539 -14.49 6.16 -17.47
C MET A 539 -15.12 4.88 -16.87
N SER A 540 -14.57 3.71 -17.19
CA SER A 540 -15.08 2.42 -16.69
C SER A 540 -15.11 2.40 -15.16
N HIS A 541 -16.24 2.00 -14.58
CA HIS A 541 -16.50 1.93 -13.14
C HIS A 541 -16.28 3.24 -12.35
N MET A 542 -16.18 4.40 -13.00
CA MET A 542 -15.82 5.68 -12.36
C MET A 542 -16.68 6.03 -11.13
N PHE A 543 -17.99 5.72 -11.17
CA PHE A 543 -18.94 5.88 -10.05
C PHE A 543 -19.63 4.55 -9.69
N HIS A 544 -18.97 3.41 -9.95
CA HIS A 544 -19.46 2.10 -9.55
C HIS A 544 -19.71 2.10 -8.03
N SER A 545 -20.90 1.68 -7.60
CA SER A 545 -21.34 1.66 -6.19
C SER A 545 -21.25 3.01 -5.45
N ALA A 546 -21.08 4.16 -6.14
CA ALA A 546 -21.08 5.49 -5.54
C ALA A 546 -22.51 5.92 -5.17
N SER A 547 -23.06 5.28 -4.13
CA SER A 547 -24.51 5.13 -3.91
C SER A 547 -25.28 6.44 -3.74
N THR A 548 -24.62 7.51 -3.29
CA THR A 548 -25.20 8.85 -3.06
C THR A 548 -24.85 9.89 -4.13
N PHE A 549 -24.16 9.50 -5.20
CA PHE A 549 -23.74 10.42 -6.26
C PHE A 549 -24.91 10.81 -7.18
N ASP A 550 -25.22 12.10 -7.26
CA ASP A 550 -26.29 12.66 -8.11
C ASP A 550 -25.96 14.10 -8.55
N GLN A 551 -24.71 14.34 -8.99
CA GLN A 551 -24.16 15.69 -9.23
C GLN A 551 -24.15 16.06 -10.73
N GLU A 552 -24.41 17.32 -11.07
CA GLU A 552 -24.78 17.75 -12.44
C GLU A 552 -23.64 17.70 -13.50
N ILE A 553 -23.30 16.51 -14.00
CA ILE A 553 -22.22 16.26 -14.99
C ILE A 553 -22.62 16.39 -16.47
N GLY A 554 -23.86 16.77 -16.80
CA GLY A 554 -24.36 16.88 -18.20
C GLY A 554 -23.65 17.87 -19.12
N LEU A 555 -22.80 18.75 -18.58
CA LEU A 555 -21.96 19.69 -19.36
C LEU A 555 -20.58 19.12 -19.74
N TRP A 556 -20.20 17.94 -19.24
CA TRP A 556 -18.93 17.31 -19.57
C TRP A 556 -18.81 16.98 -21.06
N ASN A 557 -17.64 17.26 -21.65
CA ASN A 557 -17.33 16.83 -23.01
C ASN A 557 -16.74 15.42 -23.02
N VAL A 558 -17.61 14.41 -23.17
CA VAL A 558 -17.21 12.99 -23.23
C VAL A 558 -16.88 12.47 -24.64
N SER A 559 -16.71 13.36 -25.64
CA SER A 559 -16.51 12.99 -27.06
C SER A 559 -15.30 12.07 -27.31
N SER A 560 -14.34 12.03 -26.38
CA SER A 560 -13.12 11.23 -26.46
C SER A 560 -13.24 9.86 -25.78
N VAL A 561 -14.30 9.64 -25.00
CA VAL A 561 -14.47 8.42 -24.19
C VAL A 561 -14.80 7.24 -25.09
N THR A 562 -14.05 6.16 -24.92
CA THR A 562 -14.23 4.89 -25.64
C THR A 562 -14.84 3.79 -24.77
N ASP A 563 -14.64 3.83 -23.45
CA ASP A 563 -15.18 2.84 -22.51
C ASP A 563 -15.95 3.51 -21.35
N MET A 564 -17.18 3.05 -21.13
CA MET A 564 -18.09 3.45 -20.05
C MET A 564 -18.62 2.24 -19.25
N THR A 565 -17.90 1.10 -19.28
CA THR A 565 -18.27 -0.15 -18.59
C THR A 565 -18.60 0.12 -17.14
N GLY A 566 -19.81 -0.21 -16.70
CA GLY A 566 -20.22 -0.07 -15.31
C GLY A 566 -20.10 1.33 -14.71
N MET A 567 -20.02 2.40 -15.53
CA MET A 567 -19.72 3.77 -15.05
C MET A 567 -20.63 4.23 -13.89
N PHE A 568 -21.91 3.83 -13.89
CA PHE A 568 -22.90 4.08 -12.83
C PHE A 568 -23.51 2.79 -12.25
N LEU A 569 -22.83 1.64 -12.40
CA LEU A 569 -23.23 0.35 -11.84
C LEU A 569 -23.49 0.53 -10.33
N ASP A 570 -24.68 0.20 -9.85
CA ASP A 570 -25.14 0.39 -8.45
C ASP A 570 -25.00 1.81 -7.87
N ALA A 571 -24.87 2.84 -8.73
CA ALA A 571 -25.00 4.25 -8.34
C ALA A 571 -26.49 4.60 -8.11
N ARG A 572 -27.07 4.06 -7.03
CA ARG A 572 -28.54 3.98 -6.79
C ARG A 572 -29.26 5.33 -6.84
N ALA A 573 -28.62 6.42 -6.38
CA ALA A 573 -29.20 7.75 -6.39
C ALA A 573 -29.14 8.45 -7.77
N PHE A 574 -28.23 8.05 -8.66
CA PHE A 574 -27.89 8.83 -9.85
C PHE A 574 -29.08 8.99 -10.81
N ASN A 575 -29.47 10.24 -11.06
CA ASN A 575 -30.55 10.61 -11.96
C ASN A 575 -30.33 12.00 -12.55
N GLN A 576 -29.11 12.31 -13.02
CA GLN A 576 -28.78 13.59 -13.66
C GLN A 576 -28.92 13.58 -15.18
N ASP A 577 -29.25 14.75 -15.75
CA ASP A 577 -29.39 14.91 -17.20
C ASP A 577 -28.02 14.81 -17.89
N ILE A 578 -27.92 13.86 -18.81
CA ILE A 578 -26.74 13.51 -19.61
C ILE A 578 -27.12 13.31 -21.10
N GLY A 579 -28.34 13.69 -21.50
CA GLY A 579 -28.82 13.52 -22.88
C GLY A 579 -28.05 14.35 -23.92
N SER A 580 -27.31 15.36 -23.46
CA SER A 580 -26.42 16.23 -24.25
C SER A 580 -25.03 15.66 -24.53
N TRP A 581 -24.66 14.51 -23.94
CA TRP A 581 -23.34 13.89 -24.14
C TRP A 581 -23.14 13.35 -25.56
N ASP A 582 -21.98 13.64 -26.15
CA ASP A 582 -21.52 13.02 -27.40
C ASP A 582 -20.83 11.69 -27.10
N VAL A 583 -21.61 10.61 -27.08
CA VAL A 583 -21.12 9.24 -26.88
C VAL A 583 -20.68 8.54 -28.18
N SER A 584 -20.49 9.28 -29.29
CA SER A 584 -20.23 8.68 -30.61
C SER A 584 -18.90 7.91 -30.75
N SER A 585 -17.96 8.11 -29.83
CA SER A 585 -16.70 7.35 -29.75
C SER A 585 -16.79 6.10 -28.86
N VAL A 586 -17.85 5.93 -28.06
CA VAL A 586 -17.98 4.85 -27.08
C VAL A 586 -18.19 3.52 -27.79
N THR A 587 -17.40 2.51 -27.43
CA THR A 587 -17.51 1.13 -27.95
C THR A 587 -18.07 0.17 -26.90
N ASN A 588 -18.01 0.49 -25.62
CA ASN A 588 -18.45 -0.37 -24.52
C ASN A 588 -19.31 0.40 -23.51
N MET A 589 -20.55 -0.08 -23.32
CA MET A 589 -21.54 0.41 -22.35
C MET A 589 -22.08 -0.74 -21.47
N SER A 590 -21.38 -1.87 -21.41
CA SER A 590 -21.79 -3.00 -20.58
C SER A 590 -21.94 -2.57 -19.11
N TYR A 591 -23.00 -3.03 -18.44
CA TYR A 591 -23.37 -2.69 -17.06
C TYR A 591 -23.54 -1.20 -16.73
N MET A 592 -23.49 -0.26 -17.70
CA MET A 592 -23.36 1.19 -17.45
C MET A 592 -24.36 1.76 -16.43
N PHE A 593 -25.62 1.34 -16.48
CA PHE A 593 -26.70 1.71 -15.55
C PHE A 593 -27.33 0.50 -14.82
N SER A 594 -26.57 -0.59 -14.69
CA SER A 594 -27.01 -1.78 -13.96
C SER A 594 -27.19 -1.43 -12.47
N PHE A 595 -28.31 -1.81 -11.86
CA PHE A 595 -28.72 -1.42 -10.49
C PHE A 595 -28.82 0.10 -10.22
N SER A 596 -28.75 0.99 -11.22
CA SER A 596 -28.95 2.44 -11.04
C SER A 596 -30.44 2.77 -10.83
N PHE A 597 -30.97 2.43 -9.65
CA PHE A 597 -32.42 2.35 -9.38
C PHE A 597 -33.21 3.63 -9.70
N SER A 598 -32.59 4.81 -9.56
CA SER A 598 -33.26 6.11 -9.75
C SER A 598 -33.20 6.66 -11.18
N PHE A 599 -32.37 6.09 -12.07
CA PHE A 599 -32.08 6.70 -13.37
C PHE A 599 -33.26 6.61 -14.35
N ASP A 600 -33.75 7.77 -14.82
CA ASP A 600 -34.81 7.87 -15.84
C ASP A 600 -34.69 9.18 -16.67
N ARG A 601 -33.49 9.47 -17.21
CA ARG A 601 -33.24 10.68 -18.05
C ARG A 601 -33.16 10.37 -19.53
N ASP A 602 -33.65 11.31 -20.35
CA ASP A 602 -33.79 11.12 -21.79
C ASP A 602 -32.41 11.11 -22.47
N ILE A 603 -32.06 9.94 -23.03
CA ILE A 603 -30.81 9.65 -23.73
C ILE A 603 -31.06 9.26 -25.20
N ARG A 604 -32.26 9.56 -25.72
CA ARG A 604 -32.69 9.26 -27.11
C ARG A 604 -31.82 9.91 -28.18
N THR A 605 -31.17 11.01 -27.83
CA THR A 605 -30.24 11.80 -28.67
C THR A 605 -28.84 11.21 -28.79
N TRP A 606 -28.49 10.20 -27.98
CA TRP A 606 -27.18 9.55 -28.03
C TRP A 606 -26.94 8.82 -29.35
N ASN A 607 -25.76 9.05 -29.94
CA ASN A 607 -25.29 8.32 -31.12
C ASN A 607 -24.52 7.06 -30.70
N VAL A 608 -25.21 5.94 -30.53
CA VAL A 608 -24.62 4.65 -30.10
C VAL A 608 -24.11 3.76 -31.25
N SER A 609 -23.99 4.28 -32.48
CA SER A 609 -23.61 3.49 -33.68
C SER A 609 -22.20 2.86 -33.65
N SER A 610 -21.34 3.31 -32.73
CA SER A 610 -20.01 2.75 -32.47
C SER A 610 -19.99 1.69 -31.37
N VAL A 611 -21.09 1.51 -30.63
CA VAL A 611 -21.16 0.60 -29.48
C VAL A 611 -21.19 -0.86 -29.94
N ILE A 612 -20.34 -1.68 -29.31
CA ILE A 612 -20.13 -3.11 -29.58
C ILE A 612 -20.74 -3.95 -28.46
N ASP A 613 -20.75 -3.44 -27.22
CA ASP A 613 -21.24 -4.14 -26.03
C ASP A 613 -22.20 -3.26 -25.20
N MET A 614 -23.39 -3.79 -24.95
CA MET A 614 -24.45 -3.26 -24.06
C MET A 614 -24.95 -4.34 -23.08
N ASN A 615 -24.15 -5.37 -22.81
CA ASN A 615 -24.48 -6.46 -21.89
C ASN A 615 -24.92 -5.89 -20.54
N SER A 616 -26.11 -6.27 -20.07
CA SER A 616 -26.67 -5.86 -18.79
C SER A 616 -26.77 -4.34 -18.57
N MET A 617 -26.73 -3.50 -19.62
CA MET A 617 -26.62 -2.03 -19.51
C MET A 617 -27.66 -1.38 -18.57
N PHE A 618 -28.91 -1.88 -18.53
CA PHE A 618 -29.98 -1.43 -17.64
C PHE A 618 -30.53 -2.58 -16.76
N TYR A 619 -29.71 -3.58 -16.45
CA TYR A 619 -30.07 -4.70 -15.58
C TYR A 619 -30.55 -4.17 -14.22
N ALA A 620 -31.76 -4.53 -13.80
CA ALA A 620 -32.40 -4.04 -12.58
C ALA A 620 -32.47 -2.50 -12.43
N ALA A 621 -32.41 -1.72 -13.53
CA ALA A 621 -32.66 -0.27 -13.51
C ALA A 621 -34.16 0.01 -13.31
N PHE A 622 -34.62 0.01 -12.05
CA PHE A 622 -36.04 -0.09 -11.71
C PHE A 622 -36.93 1.12 -12.09
N SER A 623 -36.35 2.30 -12.34
CA SER A 623 -37.09 3.49 -12.79
C SER A 623 -37.04 3.72 -14.30
N PHE A 624 -36.03 3.18 -15.00
CA PHE A 624 -35.73 3.55 -16.38
C PHE A 624 -36.88 3.18 -17.33
N ASN A 625 -37.37 4.14 -18.10
CA ASN A 625 -38.40 3.94 -19.12
C ASN A 625 -38.33 4.98 -20.26
N GLN A 626 -37.15 5.46 -20.62
CA GLN A 626 -37.00 6.44 -21.70
C GLN A 626 -36.96 5.78 -23.08
N ASP A 627 -37.53 6.47 -24.08
CA ASP A 627 -37.62 6.01 -25.46
C ASP A 627 -36.25 6.09 -26.15
N ILE A 628 -35.64 4.92 -26.35
CA ILE A 628 -34.38 4.72 -27.08
C ILE A 628 -34.61 4.05 -28.44
N GLY A 629 -35.85 4.01 -28.94
CA GLY A 629 -36.21 3.29 -30.17
C GLY A 629 -35.52 3.81 -31.44
N SER A 630 -34.94 5.03 -31.40
CA SER A 630 -34.18 5.65 -32.49
C SER A 630 -32.68 5.33 -32.50
N TRP A 631 -32.16 4.57 -31.52
CA TRP A 631 -30.74 4.19 -31.47
C TRP A 631 -30.35 3.25 -32.63
N ASP A 632 -29.18 3.49 -33.21
CA ASP A 632 -28.58 2.60 -34.21
C ASP A 632 -27.71 1.54 -33.53
N ILE A 633 -28.26 0.33 -33.39
CA ILE A 633 -27.59 -0.82 -32.76
C ILE A 633 -26.81 -1.70 -33.76
N SER A 634 -26.53 -1.24 -34.98
CA SER A 634 -25.98 -2.09 -36.06
C SER A 634 -24.57 -2.65 -35.79
N SER A 635 -23.79 -1.99 -34.94
CA SER A 635 -22.47 -2.45 -34.44
C SER A 635 -22.54 -3.40 -33.24
N VAL A 636 -23.69 -3.50 -32.55
CA VAL A 636 -23.78 -4.17 -31.25
C VAL A 636 -23.71 -5.69 -31.39
N THR A 637 -22.84 -6.31 -30.59
CA THR A 637 -22.57 -7.75 -30.57
C THR A 637 -22.92 -8.44 -29.25
N ASP A 638 -23.20 -7.69 -28.18
CA ASP A 638 -23.83 -8.22 -26.95
C ASP A 638 -24.87 -7.23 -26.38
N MET A 639 -26.09 -7.71 -26.13
CA MET A 639 -27.21 -7.09 -25.40
C MET A 639 -27.86 -8.10 -24.42
N ASN A 640 -27.14 -9.16 -24.03
CA ASN A 640 -27.60 -10.15 -23.06
C ASN A 640 -28.02 -9.46 -21.76
N SER A 641 -29.17 -9.84 -21.22
CA SER A 641 -29.74 -9.28 -19.98
C SER A 641 -29.93 -7.74 -19.95
N MET A 642 -29.86 -7.02 -21.07
CA MET A 642 -29.83 -5.54 -21.11
C MET A 642 -30.93 -4.85 -20.29
N PHE A 643 -32.16 -5.40 -20.28
CA PHE A 643 -33.30 -4.91 -19.48
C PHE A 643 -33.86 -5.98 -18.52
N LEU A 644 -33.06 -6.99 -18.17
CA LEU A 644 -33.47 -8.05 -17.25
C LEU A 644 -33.84 -7.42 -15.89
N VAL A 645 -35.08 -7.67 -15.42
CA VAL A 645 -35.68 -7.02 -14.23
C VAL A 645 -35.80 -5.48 -14.27
N ALA A 646 -35.68 -4.81 -15.42
CA ALA A 646 -36.00 -3.38 -15.56
C ALA A 646 -37.52 -3.17 -15.55
N SER A 647 -38.10 -3.14 -14.34
CA SER A 647 -39.54 -3.36 -14.11
C SER A 647 -40.49 -2.30 -14.69
N THR A 648 -40.00 -1.10 -14.96
CA THR A 648 -40.74 0.00 -15.61
C THR A 648 -40.62 -0.01 -17.13
N PHE A 649 -39.54 -0.57 -17.67
CA PHE A 649 -39.16 -0.40 -19.07
C PHE A 649 -40.14 -1.10 -20.02
N ASN A 650 -40.87 -0.33 -20.84
CA ASN A 650 -41.89 -0.84 -21.76
C ASN A 650 -41.96 -0.04 -23.08
N GLN A 651 -40.80 0.25 -23.69
CA GLN A 651 -40.69 1.08 -24.88
C GLN A 651 -40.83 0.31 -26.20
N ASN A 652 -41.11 1.03 -27.29
CA ASN A 652 -41.24 0.44 -28.61
C ASN A 652 -39.87 0.40 -29.32
N LEU A 653 -39.19 -0.75 -29.25
CA LEU A 653 -37.87 -0.94 -29.86
C LEU A 653 -37.93 -1.56 -31.27
N CYS A 654 -39.10 -1.59 -31.92
CA CYS A 654 -39.27 -2.31 -33.19
C CYS A 654 -38.44 -1.77 -34.36
N ALA A 655 -37.94 -0.54 -34.32
CA ALA A 655 -37.02 -0.03 -35.34
C ALA A 655 -35.62 -0.68 -35.26
N TRP A 656 -35.23 -1.20 -34.10
CA TRP A 656 -33.96 -1.92 -33.93
C TRP A 656 -33.89 -3.19 -34.80
N ASN A 657 -35.05 -3.76 -35.13
CA ASN A 657 -35.18 -4.91 -36.02
C ASN A 657 -34.49 -4.73 -37.39
N ASP A 658 -34.54 -3.53 -37.94
CA ASP A 658 -34.08 -3.27 -39.31
C ASP A 658 -32.55 -3.13 -39.38
N ASN A 659 -31.91 -2.80 -38.26
CA ASN A 659 -30.46 -2.63 -38.12
C ASN A 659 -29.78 -3.82 -37.40
N PHE A 660 -30.53 -4.66 -36.69
CA PHE A 660 -30.00 -5.80 -35.94
C PHE A 660 -29.41 -6.88 -36.84
N ASN A 661 -28.12 -7.20 -36.65
CA ASN A 661 -27.42 -8.20 -37.46
C ASN A 661 -27.83 -9.64 -37.10
N SER A 662 -28.95 -10.07 -37.68
CA SER A 662 -29.53 -11.41 -37.45
C SER A 662 -28.59 -12.58 -37.79
N SER A 663 -27.50 -12.35 -38.55
CA SER A 663 -26.53 -13.40 -38.89
C SER A 663 -25.59 -13.79 -37.75
N ILE A 664 -25.44 -12.93 -36.73
CA ILE A 664 -24.62 -13.16 -35.53
C ILE A 664 -25.48 -13.58 -34.31
N SER A 665 -26.81 -13.38 -34.40
CA SER A 665 -27.84 -13.38 -33.33
C SER A 665 -27.88 -14.50 -32.27
N ARG A 666 -27.11 -15.59 -32.34
CA ARG A 666 -27.18 -16.68 -31.35
C ARG A 666 -26.43 -16.35 -30.05
N GLY A 667 -27.17 -15.89 -29.05
CA GLY A 667 -26.66 -15.64 -27.69
C GLY A 667 -26.14 -14.22 -27.47
N ILE A 668 -26.68 -13.24 -28.19
CA ILE A 668 -26.33 -11.82 -28.07
C ILE A 668 -27.47 -10.95 -27.50
N SER A 669 -28.55 -11.58 -27.04
CA SER A 669 -29.75 -10.92 -26.48
C SER A 669 -30.56 -11.88 -25.58
N GLN A 670 -29.88 -12.87 -24.99
CA GLN A 670 -30.47 -13.84 -24.07
C GLN A 670 -31.01 -13.13 -22.83
N ASP A 671 -32.22 -13.48 -22.41
CA ASP A 671 -32.90 -12.95 -21.22
C ASP A 671 -33.14 -11.43 -21.25
N MET A 672 -32.92 -10.76 -22.39
CA MET A 672 -32.86 -9.29 -22.55
C MET A 672 -34.07 -8.54 -21.96
N PHE A 673 -35.30 -9.04 -22.16
CA PHE A 673 -36.54 -8.42 -21.64
C PHE A 673 -37.19 -9.25 -20.52
N ARG A 674 -36.51 -10.23 -19.94
CA ARG A 674 -37.10 -11.12 -18.93
C ARG A 674 -37.36 -10.33 -17.64
N LYS A 675 -38.59 -10.43 -17.10
CA LYS A 675 -39.06 -9.66 -15.92
C LYS A 675 -39.00 -8.12 -16.07
N SER A 676 -38.83 -7.56 -17.28
CA SER A 676 -38.97 -6.11 -17.48
C SER A 676 -40.44 -5.69 -17.50
N GLY A 677 -40.72 -4.39 -17.66
CA GLY A 677 -42.06 -3.87 -17.90
C GLY A 677 -42.63 -4.19 -19.30
N CYS A 678 -41.85 -4.82 -20.19
CA CYS A 678 -42.20 -5.03 -21.59
C CYS A 678 -43.45 -5.88 -21.78
N SER A 679 -44.32 -5.48 -22.70
CA SER A 679 -45.47 -6.29 -23.14
C SER A 679 -45.08 -7.65 -23.74
N VAL A 680 -43.85 -7.78 -24.26
CA VAL A 680 -43.22 -9.03 -24.68
C VAL A 680 -41.89 -9.21 -23.94
N THR A 681 -41.83 -10.18 -23.02
CA THR A 681 -40.67 -10.43 -22.14
C THR A 681 -39.80 -11.62 -22.59
N SER A 682 -39.92 -12.04 -23.85
CA SER A 682 -39.02 -13.03 -24.47
C SER A 682 -37.86 -12.32 -25.17
N ASP A 683 -36.77 -13.04 -25.44
CA ASP A 683 -35.67 -12.56 -26.28
C ASP A 683 -36.18 -12.01 -27.64
N PRO A 684 -35.47 -11.03 -28.25
CA PRO A 684 -35.89 -10.39 -29.50
C PRO A 684 -36.20 -11.35 -30.65
N THR A 685 -37.20 -10.98 -31.46
CA THR A 685 -37.54 -11.70 -32.69
C THR A 685 -37.90 -10.74 -33.81
N SER A 686 -37.95 -11.22 -35.05
CA SER A 686 -38.34 -10.42 -36.22
C SER A 686 -39.78 -9.87 -36.21
N HIS A 687 -40.54 -10.10 -35.14
CA HIS A 687 -41.91 -9.65 -34.94
C HIS A 687 -42.14 -9.02 -33.54
N ALA A 688 -41.13 -8.98 -32.66
CA ALA A 688 -41.27 -8.42 -31.32
C ALA A 688 -39.94 -7.95 -30.70
N TRP A 689 -39.95 -6.72 -30.20
CA TRP A 689 -38.84 -6.01 -29.57
C TRP A 689 -39.39 -5.15 -28.42
N CYS A 690 -39.50 -5.74 -27.21
CA CYS A 690 -40.25 -5.24 -26.03
C CYS A 690 -41.79 -5.08 -26.25
N GLN A 691 -42.21 -4.69 -27.45
CA GLN A 691 -43.58 -4.65 -27.93
C GLN A 691 -43.73 -5.50 -29.22
N VAL A 692 -44.97 -5.82 -29.60
CA VAL A 692 -45.26 -6.52 -30.86
C VAL A 692 -45.12 -5.55 -32.03
N CYS A 693 -44.29 -5.91 -33.01
CA CYS A 693 -43.99 -5.06 -34.15
C CYS A 693 -45.09 -5.13 -35.21
N SER A 694 -45.37 -3.99 -35.85
CA SER A 694 -46.28 -3.93 -37.00
C SER A 694 -45.58 -4.48 -38.25
N ALA A 695 -46.33 -5.22 -39.07
CA ALA A 695 -45.84 -5.86 -40.31
C ALA A 695 -46.21 -5.06 -41.57
#